data_AF-A0A0J1JBU1-F1
#
_entry.id   AF-A0A0J1JBU1-F1
#
_cell.length_a   1.000
_cell.length_b   1.000
_cell.length_c   1.000
_cell.angle_alpha   90.00
_cell.angle_beta   90.00
_cell.angle_gamma   90.00
#
_symmetry.space_group_name_H-M   'P 1'
#
loop_
_entity.id
_entity.type
_entity.pdbx_description
1 polymer ?
#
loop_
_entity_poly.entity_id
_entity_poly.type
_entity_poly.pdbx_seq_one_letter_code
_entity_poly.pdbx_strand_id
1 'polypeptide(L)'
;MKAVNEFLGALSQTAKQAHCRFLVVVRGSETWAKTVNEALIPHYVSPLYCGPSLAWGTDAQWVPFKLAKKWLGRESDLLMMNGYDGVDAEAVGALSGTVVGGGLMVLMVSSDFGGMTDSRFHQRLARHFSALGVVVLNEDQALPLLPGVPADVSVEEEVEAQPQVSAPLPFGALTPCQADAIMAIRRVVTGHRKRPVVLTADRGRGKSSALGLAAASLLAERGGHIAITAPSYAAAETVFRHVALQAGVTFTQQRALEWGEGRMTFVAPDALLVESNEYDSVFVDEAAAIPAPLLAGLLARFSRLVFASTVHGYEGTGRGFAVKFRQMLDAAMPQWRSVTLSTPIRWAMDDPLELWVFEALLLNAELPVSVYSASAHVTHQRISSQHLLDNEVLLAGVFGLLVNAHYQTSPADLVNLLDDPALQLFVSTVNEQVIACALVMEEGGFSDELIGAIQRGERRPKGHLLAQSLAAHVGIGEAAAQRAGRVLRIAVHPDWQQQGMGSALLTVIQQWATTRWDYLGTSFGYLPELFGFWLRNGYHPVRLGFTRDATSGYPSLLCVLPLSQNSQAWWPTAQTVFSATLSAHWFDGYASLSAQQGLPLWRYQQISFPSLPVLPASLMEQHLILYTQGGLGLEAVQPALQQWLQQQLCSVVDDNTEGLALVFAKVIQRKGWADVVNEFGLTGRKHAEQAVRLFVQTHYC
;
A
#
# COMPACT_ATOMS: atom_id res chain seq x y z
N MET A 1 -42.32 -8.41 -19.10
CA MET A 1 -42.60 -7.73 -17.82
C MET A 1 -43.08 -8.65 -16.71
N LYS A 2 -44.27 -9.27 -16.79
CA LYS A 2 -44.75 -10.15 -15.70
C LYS A 2 -43.76 -11.28 -15.32
N ALA A 3 -43.27 -12.03 -16.31
CA ALA A 3 -42.28 -13.08 -16.09
C ALA A 3 -40.95 -12.56 -15.52
N VAL A 4 -40.53 -11.34 -15.88
CA VAL A 4 -39.31 -10.70 -15.39
C VAL A 4 -39.47 -10.35 -13.90
N ASN A 5 -40.61 -9.77 -13.52
CA ASN A 5 -40.90 -9.46 -12.11
C ASN A 5 -40.99 -10.72 -11.26
N GLU A 6 -41.64 -11.78 -11.76
CA GLU A 6 -41.71 -13.08 -11.07
C GLU A 6 -40.31 -13.68 -10.86
N PHE A 7 -39.46 -13.63 -11.90
CA PHE A 7 -38.07 -14.09 -11.81
C PHE A 7 -37.25 -13.28 -10.81
N LEU A 8 -37.32 -11.94 -10.86
CA LEU A 8 -36.57 -11.06 -9.95
C LEU A 8 -37.02 -11.25 -8.49
N GLY A 9 -38.31 -11.46 -8.26
CA GLY A 9 -38.86 -11.81 -6.95
C GLY A 9 -38.32 -13.14 -6.43
N ALA A 10 -38.32 -14.17 -7.28
CA ALA A 10 -37.77 -15.49 -6.94
C ALA A 10 -36.26 -15.44 -6.69
N LEU A 11 -35.51 -14.65 -7.47
CA LEU A 11 -34.08 -14.42 -7.28
C LEU A 11 -33.80 -13.73 -5.94
N SER A 12 -34.57 -12.69 -5.60
CA SER A 12 -34.46 -12.00 -4.31
C SER A 12 -34.72 -12.95 -3.13
N GLN A 13 -35.74 -13.80 -3.26
CA GLN A 13 -36.05 -14.81 -2.25
C GLN A 13 -34.93 -15.85 -2.11
N THR A 14 -34.40 -16.35 -3.23
CA THR A 14 -33.28 -17.30 -3.26
C THR A 14 -32.05 -16.72 -2.56
N ALA A 15 -31.71 -15.45 -2.86
CA ALA A 15 -30.61 -14.74 -2.21
C ALA A 15 -30.81 -14.68 -0.69
N LYS A 16 -32.00 -14.25 -0.24
CA LYS A 16 -32.32 -14.10 1.19
C LYS A 16 -32.29 -15.44 1.93
N GLN A 17 -32.82 -16.50 1.32
CA GLN A 17 -32.83 -17.85 1.91
C GLN A 17 -31.42 -18.42 2.04
N ALA A 18 -30.59 -18.25 1.01
CA ALA A 18 -29.21 -18.71 1.00
C ALA A 18 -28.27 -17.83 1.85
N HIS A 19 -28.71 -16.62 2.21
CA HIS A 19 -27.86 -15.56 2.77
C HIS A 19 -26.62 -15.26 1.88
N CYS A 20 -26.76 -15.50 0.57
CA CYS A 20 -25.78 -15.23 -0.47
C CYS A 20 -26.15 -13.97 -1.25
N ARG A 21 -25.19 -13.42 -1.98
CA ARG A 21 -25.31 -12.27 -2.85
C ARG A 21 -25.03 -12.71 -4.27
N PHE A 22 -25.78 -12.13 -5.21
CA PHE A 22 -25.61 -12.41 -6.63
C PHE A 22 -25.34 -11.14 -7.43
N LEU A 23 -24.54 -11.31 -8.48
CA LEU A 23 -24.42 -10.31 -9.54
C LEU A 23 -25.52 -10.54 -10.57
N VAL A 24 -26.26 -9.48 -10.88
CA VAL A 24 -27.23 -9.42 -11.97
C VAL A 24 -26.68 -8.48 -13.04
N VAL A 25 -26.29 -9.00 -14.19
CA VAL A 25 -25.86 -8.20 -15.34
C VAL A 25 -27.07 -7.93 -16.22
N VAL A 26 -27.45 -6.66 -16.35
CA VAL A 26 -28.54 -6.24 -17.23
C VAL A 26 -27.94 -5.70 -18.53
N ARG A 27 -28.10 -6.46 -19.61
CA ARG A 27 -27.57 -6.14 -20.95
C ARG A 27 -28.69 -5.64 -21.85
N GLY A 28 -28.61 -4.38 -22.28
CA GLY A 28 -29.61 -3.80 -23.19
C GLY A 28 -29.67 -2.28 -23.08
N SER A 29 -30.77 -1.71 -23.56
CA SER A 29 -31.06 -0.28 -23.53
C SER A 29 -31.15 0.28 -22.10
N GLU A 30 -30.87 1.57 -21.92
CA GLU A 30 -31.07 2.24 -20.61
C GLU A 30 -32.52 2.14 -20.13
N THR A 31 -33.48 2.12 -21.07
CA THR A 31 -34.91 1.93 -20.78
C THR A 31 -35.20 0.55 -20.20
N TRP A 32 -34.56 -0.49 -20.72
CA TRP A 32 -34.65 -1.84 -20.18
C TRP A 32 -34.04 -1.92 -18.79
N ALA A 33 -32.84 -1.38 -18.60
CA ALA A 33 -32.17 -1.33 -17.31
C ALA A 33 -32.99 -0.60 -16.24
N LYS A 34 -33.58 0.55 -16.59
CA LYS A 34 -34.51 1.27 -15.72
C LYS A 34 -35.68 0.39 -15.29
N THR A 35 -36.28 -0.32 -16.24
CA THR A 35 -37.44 -1.19 -16.01
C THR A 35 -37.12 -2.34 -15.05
N VAL A 36 -35.94 -2.96 -15.19
CA VAL A 36 -35.46 -4.00 -14.27
C VAL A 36 -35.22 -3.44 -12.85
N ASN A 37 -34.64 -2.24 -12.74
CA ASN A 37 -34.40 -1.61 -11.45
C ASN A 37 -35.69 -1.24 -10.72
N GLU A 38 -36.68 -0.66 -11.43
CA GLU A 38 -38.00 -0.35 -10.87
C GLU A 38 -38.71 -1.60 -10.35
N ALA A 39 -38.49 -2.76 -10.97
CA ALA A 39 -39.00 -4.04 -10.49
C ALA A 39 -38.27 -4.58 -9.26
N LEU A 40 -36.96 -4.31 -9.12
CA LEU A 40 -36.14 -4.77 -7.99
C LEU A 40 -36.31 -3.94 -6.73
N ILE A 41 -36.36 -2.60 -6.85
CA ILE A 41 -36.40 -1.67 -5.72
C ILE A 41 -37.42 -2.06 -4.63
N PRO A 42 -38.68 -2.46 -4.94
CA PRO A 42 -39.66 -2.82 -3.92
C PRO A 42 -39.30 -4.03 -3.05
N HIS A 43 -38.35 -4.86 -3.47
CA HIS A 43 -37.90 -6.04 -2.71
C HIS A 43 -36.82 -5.73 -1.67
N TYR A 44 -36.33 -4.49 -1.62
CA TYR A 44 -35.17 -4.05 -0.85
C TYR A 44 -35.47 -2.76 -0.08
N VAL A 45 -34.77 -2.56 1.04
CA VAL A 45 -34.98 -1.49 2.01
C VAL A 45 -33.99 -0.35 1.83
N SER A 46 -32.76 -0.65 1.41
CA SER A 46 -31.67 0.32 1.27
C SER A 46 -31.00 0.24 -0.10
N PRO A 47 -31.72 0.61 -1.17
CA PRO A 47 -31.17 0.64 -2.52
C PRO A 47 -30.14 1.77 -2.66
N LEU A 48 -28.99 1.40 -3.23
CA LEU A 48 -27.87 2.28 -3.53
C LEU A 48 -27.65 2.30 -5.04
N TYR A 49 -27.58 3.47 -5.64
CA TYR A 49 -27.21 3.63 -7.03
C TYR A 49 -25.84 4.31 -7.17
N CYS A 50 -24.98 3.74 -8.01
CA CYS A 50 -23.67 4.29 -8.33
C CYS A 50 -23.51 4.56 -9.83
N GLY A 51 -23.10 5.79 -10.15
CA GLY A 51 -22.85 6.21 -11.52
C GLY A 51 -23.01 7.72 -11.72
N PRO A 52 -22.95 8.21 -12.98
CA PRO A 52 -23.40 9.56 -13.30
C PRO A 52 -24.84 9.77 -12.82
N SER A 53 -25.17 11.02 -12.46
CA SER A 53 -26.51 11.38 -11.98
C SER A 53 -27.54 10.93 -12.99
N LEU A 54 -28.47 10.10 -12.55
CA LEU A 54 -29.56 9.63 -13.40
C LEU A 54 -30.60 10.72 -13.56
N ALA A 55 -31.15 10.82 -14.76
CA ALA A 55 -32.33 11.63 -15.02
C ALA A 55 -33.63 10.95 -14.53
N TRP A 56 -33.60 9.65 -14.22
CA TRP A 56 -34.75 8.92 -13.68
C TRP A 56 -34.74 8.99 -12.14
N GLY A 57 -35.71 9.71 -11.58
CA GLY A 57 -35.89 9.81 -10.12
C GLY A 57 -36.08 8.43 -9.51
N THR A 58 -35.25 8.09 -8.53
CA THR A 58 -35.36 6.88 -7.72
C THR A 58 -35.36 7.27 -6.25
N ASP A 59 -36.03 6.47 -5.43
CA ASP A 59 -35.89 6.55 -3.96
C ASP A 59 -34.54 5.99 -3.46
N ALA A 60 -33.65 5.63 -4.38
CA ALA A 60 -32.32 5.10 -4.07
C ALA A 60 -31.33 6.22 -3.74
N GLN A 61 -30.40 5.93 -2.83
CA GLN A 61 -29.32 6.85 -2.51
C GLN A 61 -28.32 6.90 -3.69
N TRP A 62 -28.00 8.10 -4.16
CA TRP A 62 -27.09 8.30 -5.29
C TRP A 62 -25.63 8.52 -4.84
N VAL A 63 -24.69 7.85 -5.50
CA VAL A 63 -23.25 7.97 -5.27
C VAL A 63 -22.48 8.07 -6.59
N PRO A 64 -21.74 9.15 -6.84
CA PRO A 64 -20.83 9.19 -7.99
C PRO A 64 -19.63 8.26 -7.75
N PHE A 65 -19.09 7.64 -8.82
CA PHE A 65 -17.94 6.71 -8.72
C PHE A 65 -16.79 7.22 -7.85
N LYS A 66 -16.42 8.50 -8.01
CA LYS A 66 -15.35 9.16 -7.25
C LYS A 66 -15.55 9.17 -5.73
N LEU A 67 -16.78 8.97 -5.25
CA LEU A 67 -17.11 8.94 -3.83
C LEU A 67 -17.38 7.52 -3.30
N ALA A 68 -17.26 6.48 -4.14
CA ALA A 68 -17.51 5.09 -3.76
C ALA A 68 -16.72 4.64 -2.51
N LYS A 69 -15.44 5.00 -2.41
CA LYS A 69 -14.60 4.70 -1.23
C LYS A 69 -15.11 5.33 0.07
N LYS A 70 -15.86 6.43 0.02
CA LYS A 70 -16.43 7.06 1.24
C LYS A 70 -17.63 6.29 1.82
N TRP A 71 -18.17 5.34 1.06
CA TRP A 71 -19.29 4.49 1.49
C TRP A 71 -18.85 3.21 2.20
N LEU A 72 -17.54 2.99 2.31
CA LEU A 72 -16.99 1.90 3.08
C LEU A 72 -17.41 2.01 4.54
N GLY A 73 -17.82 0.88 5.12
CA GLY A 73 -18.35 0.80 6.48
C GLY A 73 -19.87 0.95 6.58
N ARG A 74 -20.56 1.27 5.48
CA ARG A 74 -22.02 1.25 5.39
C ARG A 74 -22.51 -0.08 4.80
N GLU A 75 -23.81 -0.28 4.90
CA GLU A 75 -24.53 -1.45 4.43
C GLU A 75 -25.62 -1.02 3.45
N SER A 76 -25.84 -1.83 2.43
CA SER A 76 -26.90 -1.73 1.42
C SER A 76 -27.39 -3.14 1.11
N ASP A 77 -28.63 -3.29 0.67
CA ASP A 77 -29.18 -4.60 0.27
C ASP A 77 -29.44 -4.71 -1.24
N LEU A 78 -29.44 -3.59 -1.96
CA LEU A 78 -29.42 -3.55 -3.42
C LEU A 78 -28.40 -2.50 -3.89
N LEU A 79 -27.44 -2.90 -4.72
CA LEU A 79 -26.49 -2.01 -5.38
C LEU A 79 -26.75 -1.98 -6.88
N MET A 80 -27.08 -0.83 -7.45
CA MET A 80 -27.25 -0.63 -8.89
C MET A 80 -26.09 0.18 -9.44
N MET A 81 -25.33 -0.36 -10.39
CA MET A 81 -24.17 0.29 -11.00
C MET A 81 -24.39 0.53 -12.49
N ASN A 82 -24.23 1.78 -12.91
CA ASN A 82 -24.21 2.14 -14.32
C ASN A 82 -22.87 1.76 -14.94
N GLY A 83 -22.86 1.06 -16.06
CA GLY A 83 -21.68 0.69 -16.81
C GLY A 83 -21.75 1.05 -18.30
N TYR A 84 -22.70 1.90 -18.71
CA TYR A 84 -22.87 2.32 -20.12
C TYR A 84 -21.67 3.13 -20.64
N ASP A 85 -21.13 4.02 -19.81
CA ASP A 85 -19.92 4.81 -20.11
C ASP A 85 -18.63 4.11 -19.66
N GLY A 86 -18.72 2.82 -19.33
CA GLY A 86 -17.64 2.03 -18.75
C GLY A 86 -17.77 1.82 -17.24
N VAL A 87 -17.06 0.80 -16.77
CA VAL A 87 -17.10 0.34 -15.38
C VAL A 87 -15.86 0.79 -14.61
N ASP A 88 -16.06 1.46 -13.48
CA ASP A 88 -14.99 1.82 -12.54
C ASP A 88 -14.66 0.64 -11.61
N ALA A 89 -13.48 0.05 -11.81
CA ALA A 89 -13.02 -1.12 -11.06
C ALA A 89 -12.88 -0.86 -9.55
N GLU A 90 -12.49 0.35 -9.14
CA GLU A 90 -12.39 0.69 -7.72
C GLU A 90 -13.77 0.81 -7.07
N ALA A 91 -14.74 1.37 -7.79
CA ALA A 91 -16.12 1.47 -7.32
C ALA A 91 -16.77 0.08 -7.18
N VAL A 92 -16.55 -0.83 -8.14
CA VAL A 92 -17.02 -2.23 -8.08
C VAL A 92 -16.46 -2.91 -6.83
N GLY A 93 -15.14 -2.82 -6.61
CA GLY A 93 -14.52 -3.37 -5.41
C GLY A 93 -15.09 -2.74 -4.13
N ALA A 94 -15.14 -1.41 -4.06
CA ALA A 94 -15.57 -0.69 -2.86
C ALA A 94 -17.02 -0.96 -2.46
N LEU A 95 -17.96 -0.87 -3.41
CA LEU A 95 -19.39 -0.92 -3.14
C LEU A 95 -19.93 -2.36 -3.08
N SER A 96 -19.32 -3.33 -3.77
CA SER A 96 -19.72 -4.74 -3.58
C SER A 96 -19.57 -5.19 -2.13
N GLY A 97 -18.62 -4.61 -1.37
CA GLY A 97 -18.47 -4.86 0.06
C GLY A 97 -19.51 -4.21 0.97
N THR A 98 -20.38 -3.33 0.46
CA THR A 98 -21.53 -2.77 1.21
C THR A 98 -22.77 -3.65 1.11
N VAL A 99 -22.85 -4.50 0.09
CA VAL A 99 -23.99 -5.41 -0.11
C VAL A 99 -23.99 -6.50 0.97
N VAL A 100 -25.05 -6.58 1.76
CA VAL A 100 -25.26 -7.60 2.81
C VAL A 100 -25.77 -8.93 2.23
N GLY A 101 -25.65 -10.03 2.99
CA GLY A 101 -26.20 -11.34 2.61
C GLY A 101 -27.70 -11.26 2.28
N GLY A 102 -28.11 -11.91 1.18
CA GLY A 102 -29.45 -11.78 0.62
C GLY A 102 -29.67 -10.58 -0.31
N GLY A 103 -28.64 -9.74 -0.46
CA GLY A 103 -28.65 -8.60 -1.37
C GLY A 103 -28.27 -8.94 -2.81
N LEU A 104 -28.47 -7.97 -3.70
CA LEU A 104 -28.09 -8.08 -5.12
C LEU A 104 -27.19 -6.91 -5.53
N MET A 105 -26.26 -7.19 -6.43
CA MET A 105 -25.53 -6.18 -7.19
C MET A 105 -26.00 -6.24 -8.64
N VAL A 106 -26.49 -5.14 -9.18
CA VAL A 106 -26.97 -5.00 -10.55
C VAL A 106 -25.95 -4.18 -11.34
N LEU A 107 -25.37 -4.76 -12.40
CA LEU A 107 -24.48 -4.08 -13.32
C LEU A 107 -25.20 -3.86 -14.66
N MET A 108 -25.47 -2.61 -15.00
CA MET A 108 -26.19 -2.24 -16.22
C MET A 108 -25.20 -1.87 -17.32
N VAL A 109 -25.28 -2.55 -18.46
CA VAL A 109 -24.35 -2.34 -19.58
C VAL A 109 -25.09 -2.43 -20.91
N SER A 110 -24.47 -1.91 -21.96
CA SER A 110 -24.98 -2.08 -23.32
C SER A 110 -24.93 -3.54 -23.77
N SER A 111 -25.72 -3.88 -24.78
CA SER A 111 -25.78 -5.24 -25.35
C SER A 111 -24.45 -5.68 -25.99
N ASP A 112 -23.63 -4.74 -26.44
CA ASP A 112 -22.31 -4.94 -27.05
C ASP A 112 -21.14 -4.81 -26.05
N PHE A 113 -21.40 -4.71 -24.74
CA PHE A 113 -20.37 -4.55 -23.72
C PHE A 113 -19.31 -5.66 -23.77
N GLY A 114 -18.03 -5.24 -23.85
CA GLY A 114 -16.88 -6.12 -24.03
C GLY A 114 -16.70 -6.67 -25.45
N GLY A 115 -17.49 -6.18 -26.42
CA GLY A 115 -17.34 -6.43 -27.85
C GLY A 115 -16.24 -5.55 -28.48
N MET A 116 -16.58 -4.77 -29.51
CA MET A 116 -15.65 -3.81 -30.17
C MET A 116 -15.37 -2.58 -29.28
N THR A 117 -14.91 -2.82 -28.05
CA THR A 117 -14.49 -1.78 -27.11
C THR A 117 -12.97 -1.64 -27.14
N ASP A 118 -12.44 -0.41 -27.07
CA ASP A 118 -11.00 -0.16 -26.96
C ASP A 118 -10.40 -0.58 -25.59
N SER A 119 -11.25 -0.79 -24.57
CA SER A 119 -10.83 -1.27 -23.25
C SER A 119 -10.71 -2.79 -23.22
N ARG A 120 -9.50 -3.27 -22.95
CA ARG A 120 -9.19 -4.69 -22.70
C ARG A 120 -9.68 -5.12 -21.32
N PHE A 121 -9.71 -4.22 -20.35
CA PHE A 121 -10.33 -4.48 -19.05
C PHE A 121 -11.82 -4.81 -19.21
N HIS A 122 -12.59 -4.05 -19.99
CA HIS A 122 -14.01 -4.35 -20.23
C HIS A 122 -14.21 -5.65 -21.00
N GLN A 123 -13.36 -5.95 -21.99
CA GLN A 123 -13.37 -7.25 -22.66
C GLN A 123 -13.14 -8.40 -21.68
N ARG A 124 -12.17 -8.27 -20.75
CA ARG A 124 -11.95 -9.26 -19.69
C ARG A 124 -13.14 -9.37 -18.74
N LEU A 125 -13.68 -8.24 -18.28
CA LEU A 125 -14.82 -8.21 -17.37
C LEU A 125 -16.04 -8.90 -17.97
N ALA A 126 -16.28 -8.73 -19.27
CA ALA A 126 -17.37 -9.40 -19.99
C ALA A 126 -17.19 -10.93 -20.05
N ARG A 127 -15.96 -11.45 -20.13
CA ARG A 127 -15.70 -12.91 -20.04
C ARG A 127 -16.16 -13.48 -18.69
N HIS A 128 -15.99 -12.71 -17.62
CA HIS A 128 -16.43 -13.06 -16.26
C HIS A 128 -17.95 -13.01 -16.04
N PHE A 129 -18.75 -12.53 -16.99
CA PHE A 129 -20.22 -12.63 -16.87
C PHE A 129 -20.74 -14.06 -17.07
N SER A 130 -19.89 -14.96 -17.56
CA SER A 130 -20.19 -16.40 -17.72
C SER A 130 -19.85 -17.21 -16.46
N ALA A 131 -19.35 -16.55 -15.41
CA ALA A 131 -18.98 -17.22 -14.16
C ALA A 131 -20.20 -17.82 -13.45
N LEU A 132 -19.97 -18.87 -12.67
CA LEU A 132 -21.02 -19.54 -11.91
C LEU A 132 -21.65 -18.57 -10.89
N GLY A 133 -22.99 -18.54 -10.84
CA GLY A 133 -23.74 -17.66 -9.95
C GLY A 133 -23.94 -16.23 -10.45
N VAL A 134 -23.44 -15.87 -11.63
CA VAL A 134 -23.80 -14.60 -12.29
C VAL A 134 -25.11 -14.79 -13.07
N VAL A 135 -26.06 -13.87 -12.85
CA VAL A 135 -27.34 -13.86 -13.56
C VAL A 135 -27.28 -12.82 -14.68
N VAL A 136 -27.42 -13.22 -15.93
CA VAL A 136 -27.40 -12.29 -17.07
C VAL A 136 -28.80 -12.15 -17.67
N LEU A 137 -29.31 -10.92 -17.68
CA LEU A 137 -30.59 -10.53 -18.25
C LEU A 137 -30.37 -9.74 -19.53
N ASN A 138 -30.55 -10.39 -20.68
CA ASN A 138 -30.49 -9.72 -21.97
C ASN A 138 -31.88 -9.19 -22.36
N GLU A 139 -31.93 -7.97 -22.87
CA GLU A 139 -33.12 -7.42 -23.52
C GLU A 139 -33.58 -8.36 -24.66
N ASP A 140 -34.87 -8.65 -24.71
CA ASP A 140 -35.51 -9.51 -25.72
C ASP A 140 -35.04 -10.98 -25.79
N GLN A 141 -34.35 -11.50 -24.78
CA GLN A 141 -34.03 -12.94 -24.69
C GLN A 141 -34.77 -13.65 -23.56
N ALA A 142 -34.75 -14.98 -23.60
CA ALA A 142 -35.32 -15.80 -22.53
C ALA A 142 -34.60 -15.53 -21.21
N LEU A 143 -35.36 -15.56 -20.11
CA LEU A 143 -34.81 -15.43 -18.77
C LEU A 143 -33.90 -16.63 -18.45
N PRO A 144 -32.76 -16.41 -17.79
CA PRO A 144 -31.88 -17.50 -17.37
C PRO A 144 -32.56 -18.34 -16.27
N LEU A 145 -31.96 -19.49 -15.96
CA LEU A 145 -32.33 -20.24 -14.77
C LEU A 145 -31.92 -19.46 -13.51
N LEU A 146 -32.65 -19.67 -12.41
CA LEU A 146 -32.22 -19.18 -11.11
C LEU A 146 -30.86 -19.81 -10.74
N PRO A 147 -29.95 -19.04 -10.13
CA PRO A 147 -28.65 -19.56 -9.73
C PRO A 147 -28.82 -20.67 -8.69
N GLY A 148 -27.99 -21.71 -8.78
CA GLY A 148 -27.92 -22.75 -7.76
C GLY A 148 -27.45 -22.17 -6.43
N VAL A 149 -28.02 -22.67 -5.33
CA VAL A 149 -27.56 -22.34 -3.97
C VAL A 149 -26.37 -23.25 -3.62
N PRO A 150 -25.30 -22.76 -2.96
CA PRO A 150 -24.19 -23.60 -2.53
C PRO A 150 -24.67 -24.82 -1.72
N ALA A 151 -24.05 -25.98 -1.97
CA ALA A 151 -24.54 -27.29 -1.53
C ALA A 151 -24.68 -27.48 0.00
N ASP A 152 -24.03 -26.64 0.81
CA ASP A 152 -24.15 -26.66 2.28
C ASP A 152 -25.44 -26.00 2.79
N VAL A 153 -26.23 -25.38 1.91
CA VAL A 153 -27.62 -24.98 2.20
C VAL A 153 -28.54 -26.05 1.63
N SER A 154 -28.37 -27.29 2.08
CA SER A 154 -29.37 -28.33 1.82
C SER A 154 -30.66 -27.93 2.53
N VAL A 155 -31.64 -27.57 1.71
CA VAL A 155 -33.03 -27.35 2.11
C VAL A 155 -33.56 -28.71 2.53
N GLU A 156 -33.38 -29.08 3.80
CA GLU A 156 -34.31 -29.97 4.45
C GLU A 156 -35.63 -29.21 4.68
N GLU A 157 -36.71 -29.91 4.37
CA GLU A 157 -38.10 -29.48 4.25
C GLU A 157 -38.57 -28.49 5.32
N GLU A 158 -39.40 -27.52 4.90
CA GLU A 158 -40.32 -26.70 5.71
C GLU A 158 -40.20 -26.85 7.25
N VAL A 159 -39.20 -26.21 7.84
CA VAL A 159 -39.23 -25.86 9.26
C VAL A 159 -39.33 -24.35 9.35
N GLU A 160 -40.39 -23.86 9.98
CA GLU A 160 -40.54 -22.49 10.44
C GLU A 160 -39.21 -22.00 11.03
N ALA A 161 -38.50 -21.15 10.30
CA ALA A 161 -37.19 -20.65 10.68
C ALA A 161 -37.31 -19.67 11.86
N GLN A 162 -37.46 -20.21 13.06
CA GLN A 162 -36.80 -19.63 14.22
C GLN A 162 -35.32 -19.98 14.11
N PRO A 163 -34.39 -19.01 14.14
CA PRO A 163 -32.97 -19.32 14.06
C PRO A 163 -32.65 -20.24 15.24
N GLN A 164 -32.23 -21.47 14.96
CA GLN A 164 -31.68 -22.35 15.98
C GLN A 164 -30.46 -21.63 16.56
N VAL A 165 -30.64 -21.05 17.75
CA VAL A 165 -29.60 -20.36 18.49
C VAL A 165 -28.55 -21.41 18.87
N SER A 166 -27.53 -21.57 18.02
CA SER A 166 -26.25 -22.14 18.44
C SER A 166 -25.89 -21.48 19.78
N ALA A 167 -25.50 -22.26 20.78
CA ALA A 167 -25.18 -21.75 22.11
C ALA A 167 -24.36 -20.44 22.00
N PRO A 168 -24.72 -19.38 22.76
CA PRO A 168 -24.09 -18.08 22.60
C PRO A 168 -22.58 -18.21 22.74
N LEU A 169 -21.86 -17.85 21.67
CA LEU A 169 -20.41 -17.88 21.67
C LEU A 169 -19.88 -16.84 22.66
N PRO A 170 -18.72 -17.10 23.27
CA PRO A 170 -18.20 -16.25 24.33
C PRO A 170 -17.94 -14.82 23.83
N PHE A 171 -18.16 -13.84 24.72
CA PHE A 171 -17.93 -12.41 24.48
C PHE A 171 -18.77 -11.81 23.32
N GLY A 172 -19.88 -12.45 22.95
CA GLY A 172 -20.76 -11.98 21.87
C GLY A 172 -20.20 -12.21 20.46
N ALA A 173 -19.28 -13.17 20.31
CA ALA A 173 -18.77 -13.56 19.00
C ALA A 173 -19.89 -14.15 18.12
N LEU A 174 -19.80 -13.92 16.81
CA LEU A 174 -20.73 -14.47 15.83
C LEU A 174 -20.24 -15.81 15.25
N THR A 175 -18.92 -16.03 15.24
CA THR A 175 -18.29 -17.23 14.68
C THR A 175 -17.23 -17.80 15.62
N PRO A 176 -16.96 -19.12 15.57
CA PRO A 176 -15.90 -19.73 16.39
C PRO A 176 -14.53 -19.09 16.17
N CYS A 177 -14.14 -18.80 14.93
CA CYS A 177 -12.86 -18.13 14.64
C CYS A 177 -12.79 -16.71 15.21
N GLN A 178 -13.93 -16.00 15.32
CA GLN A 178 -13.99 -14.70 15.98
C GLN A 178 -13.82 -14.84 17.50
N ALA A 179 -14.41 -15.86 18.12
CA ALA A 179 -14.22 -16.16 19.54
C ALA A 179 -12.74 -16.47 19.86
N ASP A 180 -12.07 -17.25 19.01
CA ASP A 180 -10.64 -17.54 19.12
C ASP A 180 -9.78 -16.28 18.99
N ALA A 181 -10.12 -15.39 18.04
CA ALA A 181 -9.47 -14.10 17.89
C ALA A 181 -9.62 -13.23 19.15
N ILE A 182 -10.83 -13.10 19.69
CA ILE A 182 -11.10 -12.35 20.94
C ILE A 182 -10.26 -12.92 22.09
N MET A 183 -10.21 -14.24 22.23
CA MET A 183 -9.40 -14.90 23.26
C MET A 183 -7.90 -14.66 23.07
N ALA A 184 -7.40 -14.66 21.84
CA ALA A 184 -6.01 -14.33 21.55
C ALA A 184 -5.66 -12.89 21.93
N ILE A 185 -6.52 -11.92 21.59
CA ILE A 185 -6.37 -10.51 21.98
C ILE A 185 -6.32 -10.38 23.51
N ARG A 186 -7.27 -10.98 24.22
CA ARG A 186 -7.30 -10.96 25.69
C ARG A 186 -6.03 -11.56 26.30
N ARG A 187 -5.44 -12.59 25.69
CA ARG A 187 -4.16 -13.18 26.13
C ARG A 187 -2.96 -12.24 25.95
N VAL A 188 -2.98 -11.30 25.00
CA VAL A 188 -1.91 -10.27 24.89
C VAL A 188 -1.91 -9.36 26.10
N VAL A 189 -3.10 -8.97 26.57
CA VAL A 189 -3.26 -8.04 27.70
C VAL A 189 -3.07 -8.75 29.04
N THR A 190 -3.52 -10.01 29.15
CA THR A 190 -3.45 -10.77 30.41
C THR A 190 -2.18 -11.62 30.56
N GLY A 191 -1.50 -11.93 29.46
CA GLY A 191 -0.32 -12.81 29.43
C GLY A 191 1.02 -12.09 29.56
N HIS A 192 2.07 -12.71 29.02
CA HIS A 192 3.44 -12.20 29.03
C HIS A 192 3.61 -11.04 28.03
N ARG A 193 4.47 -10.08 28.40
CA ARG A 193 4.87 -8.95 27.54
C ARG A 193 5.66 -9.41 26.31
N LYS A 194 5.71 -8.57 25.27
CA LYS A 194 6.41 -8.78 23.98
C LYS A 194 5.93 -10.00 23.20
N ARG A 195 4.63 -10.31 23.29
CA ARG A 195 3.96 -11.39 22.55
C ARG A 195 2.73 -10.84 21.83
N PRO A 196 2.92 -10.05 20.76
CA PRO A 196 1.81 -9.44 20.06
C PRO A 196 0.98 -10.48 19.32
N VAL A 197 -0.28 -10.16 19.07
CA VAL A 197 -1.16 -10.92 18.18
C VAL A 197 -1.33 -10.14 16.89
N VAL A 198 -1.27 -10.85 15.77
CA VAL A 198 -1.60 -10.34 14.44
C VAL A 198 -2.84 -11.07 13.94
N LEU A 199 -3.92 -10.33 13.81
CA LEU A 199 -5.18 -10.77 13.23
C LEU A 199 -5.14 -10.49 11.72
N THR A 200 -5.29 -11.55 10.92
CA THR A 200 -5.38 -11.45 9.47
C THR A 200 -6.75 -11.93 9.01
N ALA A 201 -7.38 -11.17 8.12
CA ALA A 201 -8.62 -11.61 7.50
C ALA A 201 -8.89 -10.80 6.25
N ASP A 202 -9.75 -11.32 5.40
CA ASP A 202 -10.31 -10.53 4.32
C ASP A 202 -11.43 -9.61 4.85
N ARG A 203 -12.01 -8.79 3.99
CA ARG A 203 -13.02 -7.81 4.39
C ARG A 203 -14.34 -8.48 4.78
N GLY A 204 -15.05 -7.99 5.80
CA GLY A 204 -16.36 -8.56 6.16
C GLY A 204 -16.31 -9.84 7.00
N ARG A 205 -15.12 -10.22 7.50
CA ARG A 205 -14.90 -11.36 8.43
C ARG A 205 -14.91 -10.95 9.91
N GLY A 206 -15.19 -9.69 10.22
CA GLY A 206 -15.37 -9.22 11.60
C GLY A 206 -14.09 -8.94 12.39
N LYS A 207 -13.03 -8.40 11.75
CA LYS A 207 -11.78 -7.99 12.44
C LYS A 207 -12.00 -6.85 13.43
N SER A 208 -12.53 -5.71 12.97
CA SER A 208 -12.79 -4.54 13.83
C SER A 208 -13.83 -4.84 14.90
N SER A 209 -14.81 -5.71 14.61
CA SER A 209 -15.75 -6.20 15.63
C SER A 209 -15.05 -7.09 16.66
N ALA A 210 -14.14 -7.98 16.26
CA ALA A 210 -13.34 -8.77 17.20
C ALA A 210 -12.48 -7.89 18.13
N LEU A 211 -11.83 -6.85 17.57
CA LEU A 211 -11.09 -5.86 18.36
C LEU A 211 -12.00 -5.15 19.37
N GLY A 212 -13.18 -4.69 18.93
CA GLY A 212 -14.14 -4.00 19.78
C GLY A 212 -14.70 -4.88 20.89
N LEU A 213 -15.12 -6.12 20.58
CA LEU A 213 -15.61 -7.08 21.56
C LEU A 213 -14.52 -7.47 22.59
N ALA A 214 -13.28 -7.61 22.15
CA ALA A 214 -12.16 -7.89 23.06
C ALA A 214 -11.82 -6.69 23.96
N ALA A 215 -11.78 -5.46 23.40
CA ALA A 215 -11.59 -4.23 24.17
C ALA A 215 -12.70 -4.07 25.22
N ALA A 216 -13.95 -4.25 24.80
CA ALA A 216 -15.12 -4.22 25.67
C ALA A 216 -14.98 -5.19 26.85
N SER A 217 -14.69 -6.47 26.59
CA SER A 217 -14.48 -7.47 27.64
C SER A 217 -13.35 -7.09 28.61
N LEU A 218 -12.23 -6.56 28.11
CA LEU A 218 -11.09 -6.17 28.95
C LEU A 218 -11.41 -4.97 29.84
N LEU A 219 -12.06 -3.94 29.29
CA LEU A 219 -12.46 -2.74 30.04
C LEU A 219 -13.46 -3.09 31.14
N ALA A 220 -14.44 -3.95 30.84
CA ALA A 220 -15.44 -4.39 31.81
C ALA A 220 -14.84 -5.20 32.97
N GLU A 221 -13.87 -6.09 32.68
CA GLU A 221 -13.31 -6.99 33.69
C GLU A 221 -12.16 -6.38 34.51
N ARG A 222 -11.40 -5.44 33.94
CA ARG A 222 -10.14 -4.97 34.53
C ARG A 222 -9.95 -3.45 34.53
N GLY A 223 -10.81 -2.69 33.84
CA GLY A 223 -10.57 -1.28 33.57
C GLY A 223 -9.30 -1.06 32.73
N GLY A 224 -8.56 -0.01 33.05
CA GLY A 224 -7.28 0.33 32.40
C GLY A 224 -7.44 1.19 31.14
N HIS A 225 -6.32 1.51 30.49
CA HIS A 225 -6.26 2.43 29.36
C HIS A 225 -5.80 1.72 28.08
N ILE A 226 -6.71 1.55 27.13
CA ILE A 226 -6.44 0.98 25.81
C ILE A 226 -6.33 2.11 24.77
N ALA A 227 -5.21 2.18 24.06
CA ALA A 227 -5.10 3.02 22.87
C ALA A 227 -5.52 2.24 21.63
N ILE A 228 -6.37 2.84 20.80
CA ILE A 228 -6.67 2.36 19.45
C ILE A 228 -5.98 3.29 18.44
N THR A 229 -5.31 2.72 17.46
CA THR A 229 -4.74 3.47 16.34
C THR A 229 -5.11 2.82 15.02
N ALA A 230 -5.27 3.65 14.00
CA ALA A 230 -5.61 3.28 12.63
C ALA A 230 -5.17 4.43 11.70
N PRO A 231 -5.16 4.24 10.37
CA PRO A 231 -4.80 5.31 9.42
C PRO A 231 -5.69 6.56 9.56
N SER A 232 -6.94 6.37 9.99
CA SER A 232 -7.85 7.45 10.34
C SER A 232 -8.84 6.99 11.40
N TYR A 233 -9.48 7.93 12.10
CA TYR A 233 -10.53 7.60 13.07
C TYR A 233 -11.73 6.88 12.41
N ALA A 234 -12.05 7.21 11.16
CA ALA A 234 -13.15 6.56 10.43
C ALA A 234 -12.93 5.05 10.27
N ALA A 235 -11.68 4.60 10.12
CA ALA A 235 -11.36 3.17 10.07
C ALA A 235 -11.59 2.48 11.42
N ALA A 236 -11.29 3.17 12.54
CA ALA A 236 -11.47 2.65 13.88
C ALA A 236 -12.91 2.78 14.42
N GLU A 237 -13.81 3.52 13.75
CA GLU A 237 -15.16 3.82 14.22
C GLU A 237 -15.95 2.56 14.60
N THR A 238 -15.80 1.50 13.80
CA THR A 238 -16.46 0.20 14.04
C THR A 238 -16.05 -0.41 15.38
N VAL A 239 -14.78 -0.29 15.77
CA VAL A 239 -14.27 -0.77 17.07
C VAL A 239 -15.00 -0.07 18.21
N PHE A 240 -15.08 1.27 18.15
CA PHE A 240 -15.78 2.07 19.17
C PHE A 240 -17.27 1.77 19.22
N ARG A 241 -17.91 1.55 18.06
CA ARG A 241 -19.34 1.19 17.99
C ARG A 241 -19.64 -0.11 18.73
N HIS A 242 -18.80 -1.14 18.57
CA HIS A 242 -18.97 -2.41 19.28
C HIS A 242 -18.75 -2.26 20.79
N VAL A 243 -17.76 -1.45 21.22
CA VAL A 243 -17.57 -1.17 22.65
C VAL A 243 -18.75 -0.42 23.24
N ALA A 244 -19.26 0.61 22.55
CA ALA A 244 -20.44 1.35 22.98
C ALA A 244 -21.68 0.46 23.11
N LEU A 245 -21.89 -0.43 22.14
CA LEU A 245 -23.00 -1.39 22.16
C LEU A 245 -22.92 -2.37 23.34
N GLN A 246 -21.73 -2.89 23.65
CA GLN A 246 -21.52 -3.77 24.80
C GLN A 246 -21.65 -3.03 26.14
N ALA A 247 -21.25 -1.77 26.21
CA ALA A 247 -21.42 -0.92 27.37
C ALA A 247 -22.86 -0.39 27.56
N GLY A 248 -23.75 -0.61 26.58
CA GLY A 248 -25.12 -0.12 26.60
C GLY A 248 -25.23 1.41 26.47
N VAL A 249 -24.22 2.07 25.90
CA VAL A 249 -24.18 3.53 25.70
C VAL A 249 -24.43 3.90 24.25
N THR A 250 -25.12 5.02 24.03
CA THR A 250 -25.33 5.55 22.69
C THR A 250 -24.00 5.98 22.08
N PHE A 251 -23.64 5.39 20.94
CA PHE A 251 -22.42 5.76 20.22
C PHE A 251 -22.55 7.17 19.63
N THR A 252 -21.70 8.11 20.08
CA THR A 252 -21.72 9.53 19.68
C THR A 252 -20.48 9.94 18.87
N GLN A 253 -19.82 8.99 18.20
CA GLN A 253 -18.61 9.23 17.38
C GLN A 253 -17.46 9.91 18.13
N GLN A 254 -17.38 9.73 19.45
CA GLN A 254 -16.31 10.29 20.26
C GLN A 254 -15.00 9.52 20.08
N ARG A 255 -13.87 10.25 20.03
CA ARG A 255 -12.52 9.68 19.94
C ARG A 255 -12.01 9.08 21.26
N ALA A 256 -12.82 9.14 22.31
CA ALA A 256 -12.56 8.49 23.57
C ALA A 256 -13.89 7.92 24.10
N LEU A 257 -13.81 6.77 24.76
CA LEU A 257 -14.94 6.12 25.40
C LEU A 257 -14.51 5.65 26.78
N GLU A 258 -15.33 5.96 27.78
CA GLU A 258 -15.12 5.53 29.16
C GLU A 258 -16.18 4.49 29.52
N TRP A 259 -15.76 3.42 30.18
CA TRP A 259 -16.65 2.37 30.67
C TRP A 259 -16.15 1.86 32.03
N GLY A 260 -16.86 2.23 33.10
CA GLY A 260 -16.41 1.96 34.47
C GLY A 260 -15.08 2.68 34.75
N GLU A 261 -14.09 1.96 35.25
CA GLU A 261 -12.70 2.45 35.44
C GLU A 261 -11.83 2.30 34.18
N GLY A 262 -12.40 1.78 33.09
CA GLY A 262 -11.74 1.59 31.82
C GLY A 262 -11.89 2.78 30.88
N ARG A 263 -10.83 3.08 30.12
CA ARG A 263 -10.82 4.10 29.08
C ARG A 263 -10.25 3.55 27.79
N MET A 264 -10.90 3.87 26.68
CA MET A 264 -10.40 3.63 25.33
C MET A 264 -10.25 4.95 24.59
N THR A 265 -9.08 5.21 24.00
CA THR A 265 -8.81 6.46 23.27
C THR A 265 -8.24 6.19 21.89
N PHE A 266 -8.72 6.90 20.87
CA PHE A 266 -8.11 6.91 19.56
C PHE A 266 -6.91 7.85 19.54
N VAL A 267 -5.76 7.34 19.09
CA VAL A 267 -4.53 8.12 18.94
C VAL A 267 -3.95 7.86 17.55
N ALA A 268 -3.51 8.92 16.86
CA ALA A 268 -2.89 8.78 15.56
C ALA A 268 -1.54 8.02 15.66
N PRO A 269 -1.13 7.26 14.63
CA PRO A 269 0.08 6.42 14.72
C PRO A 269 1.37 7.18 15.01
N ASP A 270 1.52 8.39 14.47
CA ASP A 270 2.64 9.30 14.69
C ASP A 270 2.63 9.90 16.11
N ALA A 271 1.45 10.32 16.57
CA ALA A 271 1.27 10.86 17.93
C ALA A 271 1.63 9.83 19.01
N LEU A 272 1.31 8.55 18.81
CA LEU A 272 1.69 7.46 19.73
C LEU A 272 3.20 7.33 19.98
N LEU A 273 4.03 7.74 19.02
CA LEU A 273 5.48 7.68 19.16
C LEU A 273 6.05 8.86 19.94
N VAL A 274 5.35 10.00 19.92
CA VAL A 274 5.83 11.28 20.50
C VAL A 274 5.26 11.52 21.89
N GLU A 275 3.98 11.23 22.11
CA GLU A 275 3.31 11.46 23.39
C GLU A 275 3.98 10.68 24.52
N SER A 276 3.89 11.14 25.77
CA SER A 276 4.45 10.46 26.94
C SER A 276 3.43 9.61 27.72
N ASN A 277 2.21 9.47 27.20
CA ASN A 277 1.15 8.70 27.86
C ASN A 277 1.52 7.22 27.95
N GLU A 278 1.23 6.61 29.10
CA GLU A 278 1.33 5.17 29.30
C GLU A 278 -0.02 4.53 28.97
N TYR A 279 0.01 3.51 28.12
CA TYR A 279 -1.16 2.71 27.76
C TYR A 279 -0.91 1.26 28.21
N ASP A 280 -1.94 0.61 28.76
CA ASP A 280 -1.86 -0.79 29.16
C ASP A 280 -1.73 -1.70 27.94
N SER A 281 -2.39 -1.33 26.84
CA SER A 281 -2.25 -2.01 25.56
C SER A 281 -2.58 -1.09 24.40
N VAL A 282 -2.01 -1.39 23.23
CA VAL A 282 -2.23 -0.64 22.00
C VAL A 282 -2.78 -1.59 20.95
N PHE A 283 -3.96 -1.30 20.42
CA PHE A 283 -4.54 -2.03 19.30
C PHE A 283 -4.42 -1.20 18.04
N VAL A 284 -3.96 -1.85 16.97
CA VAL A 284 -3.68 -1.25 15.67
C VAL A 284 -4.65 -1.88 14.67
N ASP A 285 -5.63 -1.12 14.19
CA ASP A 285 -6.56 -1.57 13.14
C ASP A 285 -6.09 -1.10 11.76
N GLU A 286 -6.36 -1.89 10.73
CA GLU A 286 -5.84 -1.73 9.36
C GLU A 286 -4.32 -1.44 9.31
N ALA A 287 -3.53 -2.28 10.01
CA ALA A 287 -2.09 -2.12 10.14
C ALA A 287 -1.36 -2.04 8.77
N ALA A 288 -1.86 -2.72 7.72
CA ALA A 288 -1.29 -2.64 6.37
C ALA A 288 -1.41 -1.27 5.71
N ALA A 289 -2.19 -0.34 6.26
CA ALA A 289 -2.28 1.03 5.79
C ALA A 289 -1.46 2.01 6.65
N ILE A 290 -0.72 1.53 7.66
CA ILE A 290 0.19 2.33 8.50
C ILE A 290 1.65 2.09 8.08
N PRO A 291 2.42 3.15 7.77
CA PRO A 291 3.81 3.04 7.34
C PRO A 291 4.66 2.12 8.23
N ALA A 292 5.44 1.24 7.60
CA ALA A 292 6.32 0.29 8.29
C ALA A 292 7.25 0.93 9.33
N PRO A 293 7.85 2.13 9.10
CA PRO A 293 8.65 2.80 10.14
C PRO A 293 7.88 3.15 11.41
N LEU A 294 6.59 3.51 11.28
CA LEU A 294 5.76 3.82 12.45
C LEU A 294 5.45 2.55 13.24
N LEU A 295 5.12 1.46 12.55
CA LEU A 295 4.88 0.16 13.19
C LEU A 295 6.13 -0.38 13.89
N ALA A 296 7.31 -0.20 13.29
CA ALA A 296 8.59 -0.53 13.92
C ALA A 296 8.79 0.28 15.22
N GLY A 297 8.49 1.58 15.18
CA GLY A 297 8.50 2.44 16.36
C GLY A 297 7.54 1.97 17.45
N LEU A 298 6.33 1.54 17.07
CA LEU A 298 5.35 1.01 18.02
C LEU A 298 5.85 -0.29 18.67
N LEU A 299 6.45 -1.20 17.90
CA LEU A 299 7.07 -2.43 18.41
C LEU A 299 8.24 -2.14 19.37
N ALA A 300 9.04 -1.12 19.09
CA ALA A 300 10.13 -0.74 19.99
C ALA A 300 9.63 -0.14 21.30
N ARG A 301 8.53 0.62 21.25
CA ARG A 301 8.01 1.40 22.38
C ARG A 301 7.06 0.61 23.29
N PHE A 302 6.12 -0.15 22.72
CA PHE A 302 5.05 -0.79 23.47
C PHE A 302 5.28 -2.29 23.59
N SER A 303 4.86 -2.87 24.72
CA SER A 303 5.10 -4.29 25.02
C SER A 303 3.86 -5.19 24.88
N ARG A 304 2.66 -4.60 24.77
CA ARG A 304 1.38 -5.30 24.61
C ARG A 304 0.65 -4.71 23.41
N LEU A 305 0.83 -5.36 22.27
CA LEU A 305 0.38 -4.88 20.97
C LEU A 305 -0.53 -5.90 20.29
N VAL A 306 -1.59 -5.40 19.67
CA VAL A 306 -2.51 -6.18 18.85
C VAL A 306 -2.58 -5.51 17.49
N PHE A 307 -2.34 -6.26 16.42
CA PHE A 307 -2.43 -5.77 15.06
C PHE A 307 -3.58 -6.47 14.36
N ALA A 308 -4.43 -5.73 13.64
CA ALA A 308 -5.41 -6.27 12.73
C ALA A 308 -5.14 -5.73 11.32
N SER A 309 -5.19 -6.60 10.32
CA SER A 309 -4.92 -6.23 8.94
C SER A 309 -5.80 -6.98 7.96
N THR A 310 -6.24 -6.28 6.92
CA THR A 310 -6.75 -6.89 5.69
C THR A 310 -5.64 -7.62 4.93
N VAL A 311 -5.94 -8.81 4.39
CA VAL A 311 -4.99 -9.58 3.54
C VAL A 311 -5.40 -9.49 2.08
N HIS A 312 -6.67 -9.76 1.78
CA HIS A 312 -7.26 -9.60 0.45
C HIS A 312 -8.36 -8.53 0.53
N GLY A 313 -8.24 -7.52 -0.31
CA GLY A 313 -9.16 -6.39 -0.32
C GLY A 313 -8.85 -5.41 -1.44
N TYR A 314 -9.92 -4.79 -1.95
CA TYR A 314 -9.89 -3.76 -2.99
C TYR A 314 -9.28 -2.43 -2.52
N GLU A 315 -8.99 -2.27 -1.22
CA GLU A 315 -8.27 -1.11 -0.66
C GLU A 315 -6.76 -1.18 -0.95
N GLY A 316 -6.30 -2.33 -1.45
CA GLY A 316 -5.00 -2.50 -2.07
C GLY A 316 -3.81 -2.68 -1.12
N THR A 317 -4.06 -2.71 0.18
CA THR A 317 -3.05 -2.92 1.23
C THR A 317 -3.19 -4.32 1.82
N GLY A 318 -2.14 -5.13 1.85
CA GLY A 318 -2.23 -6.41 2.57
C GLY A 318 -1.07 -7.38 2.38
N ARG A 319 -0.88 -7.93 1.17
CA ARG A 319 0.00 -9.10 0.99
C ARG A 319 1.49 -8.77 1.11
N GLY A 320 2.01 -7.82 0.33
CA GLY A 320 3.43 -7.43 0.39
C GLY A 320 3.82 -6.81 1.73
N PHE A 321 2.88 -6.09 2.35
CA PHE A 321 3.00 -5.62 3.72
C PHE A 321 3.10 -6.78 4.72
N ALA A 322 2.20 -7.76 4.66
CA ALA A 322 2.17 -8.86 5.63
C ALA A 322 3.50 -9.63 5.65
N VAL A 323 4.13 -9.85 4.49
CA VAL A 323 5.45 -10.51 4.42
C VAL A 323 6.53 -9.69 5.13
N LYS A 324 6.68 -8.40 4.77
CA LYS A 324 7.71 -7.52 5.36
C LYS A 324 7.46 -7.25 6.85
N PHE A 325 6.20 -7.11 7.24
CA PHE A 325 5.83 -6.88 8.64
C PHE A 325 6.05 -8.13 9.49
N ARG A 326 5.81 -9.33 8.97
CA ARG A 326 6.17 -10.59 9.65
C ARG A 326 7.67 -10.68 9.90
N GLN A 327 8.51 -10.35 8.91
CA GLN A 327 9.97 -10.31 9.09
C GLN A 327 10.38 -9.33 10.20
N MET A 328 9.74 -8.17 10.27
CA MET A 328 9.95 -7.19 11.34
C MET A 328 9.54 -7.74 12.71
N LEU A 329 8.42 -8.45 12.79
CA LEU A 329 7.96 -9.12 14.02
C LEU A 329 8.88 -10.25 14.44
N ASP A 330 9.38 -11.06 13.50
CA ASP A 330 10.33 -12.14 13.77
C ASP A 330 11.62 -11.60 14.39
N ALA A 331 12.10 -10.45 13.91
CA ALA A 331 13.28 -9.79 14.45
C ALA A 331 13.02 -9.12 15.82
N ALA A 332 11.90 -8.40 15.98
CA ALA A 332 11.65 -7.58 17.16
C ALA A 332 10.95 -8.33 18.31
N MET A 333 10.01 -9.23 18.00
CA MET A 333 9.15 -9.95 18.94
C MET A 333 8.83 -11.38 18.44
N PRO A 334 9.82 -12.31 18.40
CA PRO A 334 9.70 -13.62 17.76
C PRO A 334 8.61 -14.55 18.34
N GLN A 335 8.04 -14.21 19.50
CA GLN A 335 6.95 -14.96 20.14
C GLN A 335 5.56 -14.42 19.80
N TRP A 336 5.45 -13.66 18.70
CA TRP A 336 4.17 -13.19 18.19
C TRP A 336 3.28 -14.35 17.72
N ARG A 337 1.97 -14.12 17.64
CA ARG A 337 0.99 -15.13 17.22
C ARG A 337 0.14 -14.61 16.06
N SER A 338 -0.05 -15.45 15.05
CA SER A 338 -0.99 -15.19 13.96
C SER A 338 -2.34 -15.81 14.27
N VAL A 339 -3.43 -15.08 14.01
CA VAL A 339 -4.80 -15.62 14.03
C VAL A 339 -5.51 -15.17 12.77
N THR A 340 -6.09 -16.12 12.03
CA THR A 340 -6.81 -15.83 10.78
C THR A 340 -8.32 -15.93 11.00
N LEU A 341 -9.08 -14.92 10.59
CA LEU A 341 -10.54 -15.01 10.52
C LEU A 341 -10.95 -15.34 9.08
N SER A 342 -11.46 -16.55 8.85
CA SER A 342 -11.85 -17.02 7.52
C SER A 342 -13.35 -16.89 7.26
N THR A 343 -14.19 -17.15 8.27
CA THR A 343 -15.65 -17.16 8.13
C THR A 343 -16.21 -15.74 7.97
N PRO A 344 -16.89 -15.41 6.85
CA PRO A 344 -17.59 -14.15 6.70
C PRO A 344 -18.72 -14.01 7.74
N ILE A 345 -18.98 -12.77 8.16
CA ILE A 345 -20.10 -12.46 9.08
C ILE A 345 -21.24 -11.69 8.41
N ARG A 346 -20.98 -11.15 7.20
CA ARG A 346 -21.95 -10.31 6.47
C ARG A 346 -22.75 -11.08 5.42
N TRP A 347 -22.24 -12.20 4.96
CA TRP A 347 -22.82 -13.07 3.93
C TRP A 347 -22.39 -14.53 4.21
N ALA A 348 -22.98 -15.50 3.51
CA ALA A 348 -22.65 -16.91 3.67
C ALA A 348 -21.25 -17.27 3.13
N MET A 349 -20.72 -18.43 3.51
CA MET A 349 -19.53 -18.99 2.85
C MET A 349 -19.81 -19.23 1.35
N ASP A 350 -18.76 -19.16 0.53
CA ASP A 350 -18.82 -19.38 -0.92
C ASP A 350 -19.83 -18.47 -1.66
N ASP A 351 -19.94 -17.23 -1.19
CA ASP A 351 -20.77 -16.18 -1.78
C ASP A 351 -20.41 -15.91 -3.25
N PRO A 352 -21.34 -16.11 -4.21
CA PRO A 352 -21.03 -15.98 -5.63
C PRO A 352 -20.57 -14.58 -6.04
N LEU A 353 -21.17 -13.54 -5.47
CA LEU A 353 -20.73 -12.17 -5.74
C LEU A 353 -19.31 -11.92 -5.24
N GLU A 354 -18.95 -12.41 -4.05
CA GLU A 354 -17.58 -12.30 -3.54
C GLU A 354 -16.58 -12.99 -4.45
N LEU A 355 -16.84 -14.25 -4.82
CA LEU A 355 -15.98 -15.01 -5.73
C LEU A 355 -15.79 -14.27 -7.06
N TRP A 356 -16.89 -13.79 -7.65
CA TRP A 356 -16.84 -13.02 -8.88
C TRP A 356 -16.01 -11.74 -8.75
N VAL A 357 -16.19 -10.95 -7.68
CA VAL A 357 -15.41 -9.71 -7.47
C VAL A 357 -13.93 -10.03 -7.33
N PHE A 358 -13.58 -11.10 -6.61
CA PHE A 358 -12.20 -11.50 -6.40
C PHE A 358 -11.51 -11.92 -7.71
N GLU A 359 -12.19 -12.70 -8.55
CA GLU A 359 -11.66 -13.14 -9.84
C GLU A 359 -11.65 -12.01 -10.88
N ALA A 360 -12.74 -11.25 -10.99
CA ALA A 360 -12.89 -10.16 -11.94
C ALA A 360 -11.90 -9.03 -11.69
N LEU A 361 -11.51 -8.78 -10.43
CA LEU A 361 -10.53 -7.75 -10.07
C LEU A 361 -9.15 -8.32 -9.66
N LEU A 362 -8.93 -9.62 -9.81
CA LEU A 362 -7.69 -10.33 -9.43
C LEU A 362 -7.23 -10.08 -7.98
N LEU A 363 -8.18 -9.92 -7.05
CA LEU A 363 -7.88 -9.72 -5.62
C LEU A 363 -7.33 -11.00 -4.97
N ASN A 364 -7.62 -12.15 -5.57
CA ASN A 364 -7.11 -13.46 -5.20
C ASN A 364 -5.74 -13.79 -5.85
N ALA A 365 -5.17 -12.94 -6.70
CA ALA A 365 -3.93 -13.25 -7.41
C ALA A 365 -2.80 -13.64 -6.45
N GLU A 366 -2.29 -14.85 -6.61
CA GLU A 366 -1.23 -15.41 -5.78
C GLU A 366 0.13 -15.29 -6.46
N LEU A 367 1.17 -15.35 -5.63
CA LEU A 367 2.52 -15.46 -6.14
C LEU A 367 2.65 -16.81 -6.87
N PRO A 368 3.16 -16.83 -8.11
CA PRO A 368 3.39 -18.08 -8.83
C PRO A 368 4.25 -19.04 -8.00
N VAL A 369 3.94 -20.33 -8.03
CA VAL A 369 4.77 -21.34 -7.35
C VAL A 369 6.15 -21.36 -8.00
N SER A 370 7.17 -21.19 -7.18
CA SER A 370 8.56 -21.15 -7.62
C SER A 370 9.06 -22.51 -8.09
N VAL A 371 9.66 -22.54 -9.28
CA VAL A 371 10.43 -23.69 -9.81
C VAL A 371 11.91 -23.33 -9.83
N TYR A 372 12.40 -22.71 -8.74
CA TYR A 372 13.78 -22.24 -8.69
C TYR A 372 14.77 -23.37 -8.99
N SER A 373 15.63 -23.11 -9.97
CA SER A 373 16.79 -23.93 -10.27
C SER A 373 17.91 -23.02 -10.74
N ALA A 374 19.09 -23.18 -10.15
CA ALA A 374 20.27 -22.38 -10.47
C ALA A 374 20.70 -22.50 -11.94
N SER A 375 20.27 -23.57 -12.64
CA SER A 375 20.57 -23.80 -14.06
C SER A 375 19.38 -23.52 -14.99
N ALA A 376 18.30 -22.92 -14.50
CA ALA A 376 17.13 -22.68 -15.34
C ALA A 376 17.41 -21.61 -16.39
N HIS A 377 16.94 -21.84 -17.61
CA HIS A 377 17.02 -20.86 -18.68
C HIS A 377 15.94 -19.79 -18.48
N VAL A 378 16.36 -18.56 -18.17
CA VAL A 378 15.45 -17.41 -18.01
C VAL A 378 15.29 -16.70 -19.34
N THR A 379 14.05 -16.49 -19.76
CA THR A 379 13.71 -15.67 -20.94
C THR A 379 13.16 -14.31 -20.50
N HIS A 380 13.67 -13.24 -21.10
CA HIS A 380 13.20 -11.87 -20.87
C HIS A 380 12.49 -11.34 -22.11
N GLN A 381 11.27 -10.82 -21.96
CA GLN A 381 10.50 -10.33 -23.11
C GLN A 381 9.54 -9.20 -22.74
N ARG A 382 9.23 -8.36 -23.73
CA ARG A 382 8.14 -7.38 -23.65
C ARG A 382 6.82 -8.06 -23.99
N ILE A 383 5.81 -7.86 -23.16
CA ILE A 383 4.47 -8.42 -23.35
C ILE A 383 3.52 -7.29 -23.76
N SER A 384 2.69 -7.55 -24.78
CA SER A 384 1.62 -6.63 -25.14
C SER A 384 0.41 -6.83 -24.22
N SER A 385 -0.37 -5.78 -24.01
CA SER A 385 -1.62 -5.87 -23.25
C SER A 385 -2.62 -6.84 -23.88
N GLN A 386 -2.59 -7.04 -25.20
CA GLN A 386 -3.39 -8.07 -25.88
C GLN A 386 -2.95 -9.49 -25.48
N HIS A 387 -1.66 -9.79 -25.52
CA HIS A 387 -1.16 -11.09 -25.09
C HIS A 387 -1.45 -11.35 -23.61
N LEU A 388 -1.42 -10.30 -22.79
CA LEU A 388 -1.79 -10.39 -21.38
C LEU A 388 -3.30 -10.68 -21.19
N LEU A 389 -4.16 -10.05 -21.98
CA LEU A 389 -5.60 -10.33 -21.99
C LEU A 389 -5.90 -11.77 -22.43
N ASP A 390 -5.16 -12.29 -23.40
CA ASP A 390 -5.39 -13.64 -23.96
C ASP A 390 -4.81 -14.76 -23.10
N ASN A 391 -3.94 -14.44 -22.13
CA ASN A 391 -3.32 -15.40 -21.23
C ASN A 391 -3.59 -15.04 -19.76
N GLU A 392 -4.68 -15.58 -19.21
CA GLU A 392 -5.12 -15.32 -17.83
C GLU A 392 -4.10 -15.80 -16.79
N VAL A 393 -3.37 -16.89 -17.05
CA VAL A 393 -2.33 -17.40 -16.14
C VAL A 393 -1.16 -16.42 -16.05
N LEU A 394 -0.73 -15.88 -17.20
CA LEU A 394 0.32 -14.86 -17.25
C LEU A 394 -0.13 -13.59 -16.54
N LEU A 395 -1.36 -13.13 -16.80
CA LEU A 395 -1.93 -11.94 -16.15
C LEU A 395 -2.00 -12.10 -14.64
N ALA A 396 -2.55 -13.21 -14.15
CA ALA A 396 -2.63 -13.51 -12.73
C ALA A 396 -1.23 -13.59 -12.08
N GLY A 397 -0.26 -14.21 -12.76
CA GLY A 397 1.12 -14.31 -12.26
C GLY A 397 1.85 -12.96 -12.20
N VAL A 398 1.70 -12.12 -13.22
CA VAL A 398 2.25 -10.74 -13.22
C VAL A 398 1.59 -9.93 -12.12
N PHE A 399 0.26 -9.95 -12.02
CA PHE A 399 -0.46 -9.19 -11.00
C PHE A 399 -0.13 -9.68 -9.59
N GLY A 400 -0.02 -11.00 -9.38
CA GLY A 400 0.39 -11.60 -8.12
C GLY A 400 1.79 -11.16 -7.66
N LEU A 401 2.76 -11.08 -8.59
CA LEU A 401 4.09 -10.51 -8.32
C LEU A 401 4.02 -9.03 -7.92
N LEU A 402 3.22 -8.23 -8.63
CA LEU A 402 3.06 -6.80 -8.36
C LEU A 402 2.44 -6.55 -6.98
N VAL A 403 1.39 -7.30 -6.63
CA VAL A 403 0.69 -7.25 -5.33
C VAL A 403 1.61 -7.70 -4.19
N ASN A 404 2.48 -8.69 -4.42
CA ASN A 404 3.42 -9.17 -3.40
C ASN A 404 4.58 -8.18 -3.16
N ALA A 405 5.12 -7.55 -4.21
CA ALA A 405 6.29 -6.68 -4.07
C ALA A 405 5.95 -5.27 -3.53
N HIS A 406 4.71 -4.79 -3.73
CA HIS A 406 4.33 -3.41 -3.45
C HIS A 406 3.37 -3.29 -2.27
N TYR A 407 3.51 -2.18 -1.55
CA TYR A 407 2.71 -1.88 -0.35
C TYR A 407 1.24 -1.61 -0.67
N GLN A 408 0.97 -1.03 -1.84
CA GLN A 408 -0.38 -0.73 -2.32
C GLN A 408 -0.54 -1.15 -3.78
N THR A 409 -1.55 -1.98 -4.06
CA THR A 409 -2.00 -2.31 -5.41
C THR A 409 -3.52 -2.25 -5.47
N SER A 410 -4.10 -1.35 -6.26
CA SER A 410 -5.57 -1.21 -6.34
C SER A 410 -6.15 -1.82 -7.61
N PRO A 411 -7.47 -2.04 -7.69
CA PRO A 411 -8.11 -2.48 -8.93
C PRO A 411 -7.83 -1.56 -10.13
N ALA A 412 -7.56 -0.26 -9.90
CA ALA A 412 -7.17 0.66 -10.97
C ALA A 412 -5.82 0.28 -11.60
N ASP A 413 -4.90 -0.34 -10.85
CA ASP A 413 -3.63 -0.81 -11.41
C ASP A 413 -3.85 -1.92 -12.46
N LEU A 414 -4.86 -2.77 -12.26
CA LEU A 414 -5.25 -3.78 -13.26
C LEU A 414 -5.82 -3.13 -14.53
N VAL A 415 -6.65 -2.11 -14.38
CA VAL A 415 -7.18 -1.34 -15.53
C VAL A 415 -6.03 -0.70 -16.30
N ASN A 416 -5.14 0.01 -15.60
CA ASN A 416 -3.97 0.64 -16.22
C ASN A 416 -3.06 -0.39 -16.91
N LEU A 417 -2.88 -1.58 -16.33
CA LEU A 417 -2.08 -2.66 -16.90
C LEU A 417 -2.62 -3.15 -18.26
N LEU A 418 -3.93 -3.15 -18.44
CA LEU A 418 -4.59 -3.65 -19.65
C LEU A 418 -4.87 -2.55 -20.69
N ASP A 419 -5.17 -1.34 -20.23
CA ASP A 419 -5.74 -0.29 -21.07
C ASP A 419 -4.79 0.88 -21.35
N ASP A 420 -3.82 1.20 -20.48
CA ASP A 420 -2.97 2.37 -20.68
C ASP A 420 -1.94 2.14 -21.80
N PRO A 421 -2.03 2.85 -22.95
CA PRO A 421 -1.13 2.64 -24.08
C PRO A 421 0.29 3.15 -23.81
N ALA A 422 0.47 4.06 -22.85
CA ALA A 422 1.78 4.56 -22.47
C ALA A 422 2.55 3.56 -21.58
N LEU A 423 1.87 2.55 -21.04
CA LEU A 423 2.45 1.54 -20.18
C LEU A 423 3.06 0.39 -20.99
N GLN A 424 4.29 0.02 -20.63
CA GLN A 424 5.04 -1.08 -21.22
C GLN A 424 5.34 -2.13 -20.14
N LEU A 425 4.97 -3.39 -20.40
CA LEU A 425 5.23 -4.52 -19.52
C LEU A 425 6.41 -5.36 -20.03
N PHE A 426 7.37 -5.59 -19.15
CA PHE A 426 8.47 -6.53 -19.37
C PHE A 426 8.40 -7.64 -18.33
N VAL A 427 8.59 -8.88 -18.76
CA VAL A 427 8.55 -10.06 -17.89
C VAL A 427 9.80 -10.91 -18.07
N SER A 428 10.17 -11.60 -17.00
CA SER A 428 11.13 -12.70 -17.03
C SER A 428 10.40 -13.98 -16.70
N THR A 429 10.58 -15.01 -17.51
CA THR A 429 9.89 -16.30 -17.37
C THR A 429 10.86 -17.47 -17.35
N VAL A 430 10.47 -18.54 -16.66
CA VAL A 430 11.12 -19.86 -16.65
C VAL A 430 10.01 -20.89 -16.87
N ASN A 431 10.12 -21.71 -17.91
CA ASN A 431 9.08 -22.68 -18.28
C ASN A 431 7.67 -22.04 -18.33
N GLU A 432 7.56 -20.87 -18.97
CA GLU A 432 6.34 -20.05 -19.07
C GLU A 432 5.81 -19.44 -17.76
N GLN A 433 6.40 -19.76 -16.60
CA GLN A 433 6.05 -19.13 -15.33
C GLN A 433 6.79 -17.81 -15.13
N VAL A 434 6.08 -16.79 -14.65
CA VAL A 434 6.66 -15.47 -14.40
C VAL A 434 7.47 -15.47 -13.11
N ILE A 435 8.74 -15.07 -13.19
CA ILE A 435 9.63 -14.91 -12.04
C ILE A 435 9.96 -13.45 -11.74
N ALA A 436 9.82 -12.55 -12.72
CA ALA A 436 9.99 -11.12 -12.51
C ALA A 436 9.17 -10.32 -13.53
N CYS A 437 8.75 -9.12 -13.14
CA CYS A 437 8.09 -8.18 -14.05
C CYS A 437 8.50 -6.74 -13.75
N ALA A 438 8.46 -5.90 -14.78
CA ALA A 438 8.69 -4.46 -14.68
C ALA A 438 7.69 -3.69 -15.53
N LEU A 439 7.15 -2.62 -14.95
CA LEU A 439 6.22 -1.70 -15.58
C LEU A 439 6.94 -0.39 -15.86
N VAL A 440 6.92 0.05 -17.12
CA VAL A 440 7.57 1.30 -17.56
C VAL A 440 6.55 2.18 -18.25
N MET A 441 6.36 3.39 -17.76
CA MET A 441 5.41 4.38 -18.29
C MET A 441 6.14 5.41 -19.14
N GLU A 442 5.61 5.71 -20.31
CA GLU A 442 6.09 6.83 -21.11
C GLU A 442 5.70 8.19 -20.49
N GLU A 443 6.66 9.10 -20.39
CA GLU A 443 6.48 10.44 -19.84
C GLU A 443 7.21 11.52 -20.68
N GLY A 444 6.93 12.81 -20.42
CA GLY A 444 7.55 13.93 -21.14
C GLY A 444 6.86 14.32 -22.45
N GLY A 445 7.60 14.97 -23.35
CA GLY A 445 7.07 15.50 -24.61
C GLY A 445 6.26 16.79 -24.46
N PHE A 446 6.55 17.61 -23.46
CA PHE A 446 5.80 18.83 -23.19
C PHE A 446 6.18 19.98 -24.14
N SER A 447 5.21 20.87 -24.41
CA SER A 447 5.47 22.13 -25.12
C SER A 447 6.18 23.15 -24.22
N ASP A 448 6.94 24.06 -24.82
CA ASP A 448 7.65 25.12 -24.10
C ASP A 448 6.72 25.98 -23.21
N GLU A 449 5.50 26.25 -23.68
CA GLU A 449 4.48 26.98 -22.91
C GLU A 449 4.11 26.22 -21.62
N LEU A 450 3.89 24.92 -21.72
CA LEU A 450 3.54 24.08 -20.58
C LEU A 450 4.72 23.96 -19.61
N ILE A 451 5.94 23.81 -20.14
CA ILE A 451 7.17 23.75 -19.33
C ILE A 451 7.33 25.04 -18.53
N GLY A 452 7.18 26.20 -19.16
CA GLY A 452 7.25 27.50 -18.48
C GLY A 452 6.21 27.63 -17.36
N ALA A 453 4.97 27.20 -17.61
CA ALA A 453 3.91 27.20 -16.59
C ALA A 453 4.20 26.22 -15.43
N ILE A 454 4.80 25.06 -15.70
CA ILE A 454 5.21 24.08 -14.69
C ILE A 454 6.34 24.65 -13.82
N GLN A 455 7.36 25.25 -14.44
CA GLN A 455 8.50 25.84 -13.72
C GLN A 455 8.08 27.00 -12.81
N ARG A 456 7.06 27.78 -13.21
CA ARG A 456 6.46 28.83 -12.36
C ARG A 456 5.46 28.30 -11.33
N GLY A 457 5.15 27.00 -11.34
CA GLY A 457 4.19 26.37 -10.43
C GLY A 457 2.72 26.70 -10.74
N GLU A 458 2.42 27.26 -11.91
CA GLU A 458 1.07 27.65 -12.34
C GLU A 458 0.25 26.45 -12.82
N ARG A 459 0.90 25.44 -13.38
CA ARG A 459 0.26 24.21 -13.85
C ARG A 459 0.95 22.96 -13.31
N ARG A 460 0.15 21.93 -13.05
CA ARG A 460 0.59 20.57 -12.70
C ARG A 460 -0.18 19.58 -13.57
N PRO A 461 0.40 19.11 -14.68
CA PRO A 461 -0.24 18.08 -15.52
C PRO A 461 -0.56 16.83 -14.70
N LYS A 462 -1.63 16.14 -15.08
CA LYS A 462 -1.89 14.79 -14.56
C LYS A 462 -0.91 13.81 -15.22
N GLY A 463 -0.39 12.84 -14.46
CA GLY A 463 0.63 11.91 -14.94
C GLY A 463 2.02 12.55 -15.06
N HIS A 464 2.95 11.90 -15.75
CA HIS A 464 4.28 12.45 -16.05
C HIS A 464 5.11 12.91 -14.82
N LEU A 465 5.12 12.11 -13.75
CA LEU A 465 5.75 12.47 -12.46
C LEU A 465 7.25 12.81 -12.59
N LEU A 466 7.99 12.06 -13.41
CA LEU A 466 9.43 12.24 -13.62
C LEU A 466 9.69 13.54 -14.38
N ALA A 467 9.07 13.71 -15.54
CA ALA A 467 9.25 14.88 -16.39
C ALA A 467 8.82 16.18 -15.68
N GLN A 468 7.64 16.18 -15.04
CA GLN A 468 7.19 17.35 -14.29
C GLN A 468 8.09 17.66 -13.09
N SER A 469 8.64 16.65 -12.42
CA SER A 469 9.50 16.86 -11.25
C SER A 469 10.86 17.45 -11.63
N LEU A 470 11.43 17.02 -12.77
CA LEU A 470 12.66 17.58 -13.31
C LEU A 470 12.48 19.06 -13.66
N ALA A 471 11.37 19.42 -14.31
CA ALA A 471 11.06 20.82 -14.61
C ALA A 471 10.76 21.65 -13.35
N ALA A 472 9.80 21.24 -12.52
CA ALA A 472 9.30 22.05 -11.41
C ALA A 472 10.26 22.15 -10.22
N HIS A 473 11.05 21.10 -9.95
CA HIS A 473 11.84 21.00 -8.71
C HIS A 473 13.34 20.98 -8.92
N VAL A 474 13.82 20.53 -10.08
CA VAL A 474 15.25 20.60 -10.44
C VAL A 474 15.53 21.80 -11.35
N GLY A 475 14.50 22.34 -12.01
CA GLY A 475 14.62 23.49 -12.91
C GLY A 475 15.05 23.13 -14.33
N ILE A 476 15.07 21.84 -14.69
CA ILE A 476 15.53 21.36 -16.00
C ILE A 476 14.33 21.22 -16.95
N GLY A 477 14.09 22.23 -17.77
CA GLY A 477 12.97 22.24 -18.72
C GLY A 477 13.18 21.30 -19.90
N GLU A 478 14.43 21.15 -20.34
CA GLU A 478 14.85 20.31 -21.46
C GLU A 478 14.47 18.85 -21.24
N ALA A 479 14.55 18.37 -20.00
CA ALA A 479 14.15 17.02 -19.63
C ALA A 479 12.65 16.78 -19.79
N ALA A 480 11.81 17.82 -19.62
CA ALA A 480 10.37 17.72 -19.77
C ALA A 480 9.90 17.82 -21.24
N ALA A 481 10.67 18.49 -22.09
CA ALA A 481 10.45 18.50 -23.54
C ALA A 481 10.78 17.14 -24.18
N GLN A 482 11.71 16.39 -23.61
CA GLN A 482 12.16 15.07 -24.07
C GLN A 482 11.17 13.95 -23.72
N ARG A 483 11.25 12.81 -24.43
CA ARG A 483 10.46 11.60 -24.10
C ARG A 483 11.23 10.72 -23.14
N ALA A 484 10.59 10.23 -22.10
CA ALA A 484 11.22 9.46 -21.03
C ALA A 484 10.44 8.19 -20.73
N GLY A 485 11.14 7.16 -20.24
CA GLY A 485 10.50 5.98 -19.65
C GLY A 485 10.68 5.97 -18.14
N ARG A 486 9.59 6.09 -17.37
CA ARG A 486 9.63 5.93 -15.92
C ARG A 486 9.34 4.49 -15.55
N VAL A 487 10.30 3.80 -14.92
CA VAL A 487 10.05 2.51 -14.28
C VAL A 487 9.14 2.76 -13.08
N LEU A 488 7.89 2.34 -13.19
CA LEU A 488 6.87 2.49 -12.15
C LEU A 488 7.08 1.47 -11.03
N ARG A 489 7.29 0.23 -11.43
CA ARG A 489 7.35 -0.93 -10.55
C ARG A 489 8.31 -1.94 -11.16
N ILE A 490 9.09 -2.58 -10.31
CA ILE A 490 9.87 -3.77 -10.63
C ILE A 490 9.67 -4.76 -9.49
N ALA A 491 9.27 -5.98 -9.84
CA ALA A 491 8.99 -7.05 -8.88
C ALA A 491 9.76 -8.29 -9.32
N VAL A 492 10.44 -8.93 -8.37
CA VAL A 492 11.13 -10.20 -8.55
C VAL A 492 10.60 -11.15 -7.49
N HIS A 493 10.27 -12.36 -7.91
CA HIS A 493 9.84 -13.43 -7.02
C HIS A 493 10.87 -13.60 -5.87
N PRO A 494 10.45 -13.70 -4.59
CA PRO A 494 11.32 -13.82 -3.43
C PRO A 494 12.49 -14.82 -3.61
N ASP A 495 12.20 -16.04 -4.06
CA ASP A 495 13.22 -17.08 -4.28
C ASP A 495 14.26 -16.75 -5.37
N TRP A 496 13.96 -15.77 -6.23
CA TRP A 496 14.83 -15.28 -7.31
C TRP A 496 15.48 -13.94 -6.98
N GLN A 497 15.20 -13.36 -5.80
CA GLN A 497 15.84 -12.12 -5.36
C GLN A 497 17.33 -12.36 -5.07
N GLN A 498 18.11 -11.28 -5.15
CA GLN A 498 19.56 -11.29 -4.96
C GLN A 498 20.35 -12.15 -5.98
N GLN A 499 19.69 -12.72 -7.00
CA GLN A 499 20.32 -13.48 -8.10
C GLN A 499 20.53 -12.63 -9.38
N GLY A 500 20.43 -11.30 -9.29
CA GLY A 500 20.62 -10.40 -10.44
C GLY A 500 19.45 -10.31 -11.42
N MET A 501 18.33 -11.01 -11.18
CA MET A 501 17.17 -11.02 -12.10
C MET A 501 16.59 -9.63 -12.39
N GLY A 502 16.47 -8.79 -11.35
CA GLY A 502 16.01 -7.40 -11.51
C GLY A 502 16.95 -6.57 -12.38
N SER A 503 18.26 -6.76 -12.22
CA SER A 503 19.28 -6.10 -13.05
C SER A 503 19.21 -6.56 -14.51
N ALA A 504 19.10 -7.87 -14.75
CA ALA A 504 18.97 -8.41 -16.09
C ALA A 504 17.74 -7.85 -16.82
N LEU A 505 16.60 -7.75 -16.12
CA LEU A 505 15.38 -7.15 -16.68
C LEU A 505 15.56 -5.65 -16.99
N LEU A 506 16.25 -4.90 -16.12
CA LEU A 506 16.57 -3.49 -16.40
C LEU A 506 17.50 -3.34 -17.61
N THR A 507 18.47 -4.22 -17.80
CA THR A 507 19.32 -4.21 -19.00
C THR A 507 18.50 -4.37 -20.29
N VAL A 508 17.52 -5.28 -20.29
CA VAL A 508 16.61 -5.46 -21.44
C VAL A 508 15.77 -4.20 -21.69
N ILE A 509 15.26 -3.58 -20.63
CA ILE A 509 14.50 -2.31 -20.72
C ILE A 509 15.39 -1.20 -21.30
N GLN A 510 16.62 -1.07 -20.82
CA GLN A 510 17.58 -0.08 -21.31
C GLN A 510 17.82 -0.24 -22.80
N GLN A 511 18.12 -1.46 -23.27
CA GLN A 511 18.34 -1.76 -24.69
C GLN A 511 17.12 -1.41 -25.55
N TRP A 512 15.91 -1.72 -25.07
CA TRP A 512 14.67 -1.41 -25.77
C TRP A 512 14.40 0.11 -25.82
N ALA A 513 14.74 0.82 -24.75
CA ALA A 513 14.51 2.26 -24.58
C ALA A 513 15.44 3.14 -25.41
N THR A 514 16.68 2.71 -25.70
CA THR A 514 17.71 3.52 -26.40
C THR A 514 17.26 4.12 -27.74
N THR A 515 16.31 3.48 -28.42
CA THR A 515 15.79 3.95 -29.73
C THR A 515 14.45 4.68 -29.62
N ARG A 516 13.90 4.86 -28.42
CA ARG A 516 12.53 5.33 -28.18
C ARG A 516 12.44 6.51 -27.25
N TRP A 517 13.31 6.56 -26.24
CA TRP A 517 13.29 7.57 -25.19
C TRP A 517 14.68 8.16 -25.00
N ASP A 518 14.72 9.42 -24.59
CA ASP A 518 15.94 10.16 -24.31
C ASP A 518 16.59 9.72 -23.00
N TYR A 519 15.79 9.34 -22.00
CA TYR A 519 16.27 8.87 -20.70
C TYR A 519 15.27 7.94 -20.04
N LEU A 520 15.77 7.14 -19.09
CA LEU A 520 14.95 6.38 -18.16
C LEU A 520 15.00 7.03 -16.78
N GLY A 521 13.98 6.79 -15.96
CA GLY A 521 14.01 7.21 -14.57
C GLY A 521 13.09 6.39 -13.67
N THR A 522 13.13 6.69 -12.39
CA THR A 522 12.32 6.02 -11.37
C THR A 522 12.12 6.94 -10.17
N SER A 523 11.04 6.76 -9.43
CA SER A 523 10.74 7.47 -8.20
C SER A 523 10.31 6.47 -7.13
N PHE A 524 10.99 6.44 -5.99
CA PHE A 524 10.73 5.46 -4.94
C PHE A 524 11.01 6.02 -3.54
N GLY A 525 10.38 5.45 -2.50
CA GLY A 525 10.69 5.79 -1.11
C GLY A 525 12.12 5.38 -0.77
N TYR A 526 12.95 6.34 -0.34
CA TYR A 526 14.38 6.15 -0.17
C TYR A 526 14.71 5.13 0.92
N LEU A 527 15.42 4.08 0.50
CA LEU A 527 16.06 3.07 1.35
C LEU A 527 17.46 2.81 0.80
N PRO A 528 18.50 2.67 1.65
CA PRO A 528 19.88 2.40 1.23
C PRO A 528 20.03 1.24 0.25
N GLU A 529 19.37 0.10 0.53
CA GLU A 529 19.44 -1.11 -0.30
C GLU A 529 18.85 -0.88 -1.71
N LEU A 530 17.70 -0.20 -1.76
CA LEU A 530 17.03 0.11 -3.02
C LEU A 530 17.81 1.16 -3.82
N PHE A 531 18.37 2.17 -3.15
CA PHE A 531 19.29 3.12 -3.76
C PHE A 531 20.51 2.42 -4.37
N GLY A 532 21.14 1.50 -3.63
CA GLY A 532 22.27 0.70 -4.12
C GLY A 532 21.88 -0.20 -5.30
N PHE A 533 20.66 -0.74 -5.33
CA PHE A 533 20.14 -1.47 -6.49
C PHE A 533 20.07 -0.56 -7.73
N TRP A 534 19.44 0.60 -7.63
CA TRP A 534 19.29 1.53 -8.76
C TRP A 534 20.63 2.07 -9.25
N LEU A 535 21.52 2.45 -8.33
CA LEU A 535 22.84 2.98 -8.65
C LEU A 535 23.70 1.95 -9.42
N ARG A 536 23.69 0.68 -8.99
CA ARG A 536 24.40 -0.41 -9.70
C ARG A 536 23.88 -0.66 -11.11
N ASN A 537 22.62 -0.30 -11.38
CA ASN A 537 22.01 -0.40 -12.71
C ASN A 537 22.13 0.91 -13.53
N GLY A 538 22.95 1.87 -13.08
CA GLY A 538 23.23 3.12 -13.78
C GLY A 538 22.18 4.23 -13.55
N TYR A 539 21.23 4.04 -12.63
CA TYR A 539 20.26 5.09 -12.28
C TYR A 539 20.82 5.95 -11.16
N HIS A 540 21.03 7.21 -11.45
CA HIS A 540 21.68 8.17 -10.56
C HIS A 540 20.66 9.16 -9.99
N PRO A 541 20.80 9.56 -8.72
CA PRO A 541 19.83 10.42 -8.05
C PRO A 541 19.91 11.86 -8.57
N VAL A 542 18.75 12.48 -8.75
CA VAL A 542 18.58 13.88 -9.20
C VAL A 542 17.78 14.72 -8.22
N ARG A 543 16.99 14.08 -7.34
CA ARG A 543 16.18 14.78 -6.34
C ARG A 543 15.84 13.86 -5.19
N LEU A 544 15.99 14.35 -3.96
CA LEU A 544 15.42 13.76 -2.76
C LEU A 544 14.29 14.68 -2.26
N GLY A 545 13.13 14.11 -1.92
CA GLY A 545 12.01 14.85 -1.36
C GLY A 545 12.26 15.25 0.09
N PHE A 546 11.77 16.42 0.50
CA PHE A 546 11.84 16.89 1.89
C PHE A 546 10.76 16.29 2.79
N THR A 547 9.60 15.96 2.21
CA THR A 547 8.48 15.35 2.94
C THR A 547 8.54 13.83 2.81
N ARG A 548 8.24 13.15 3.91
CA ARG A 548 8.01 11.70 3.90
C ARG A 548 6.68 11.42 3.21
N ASP A 549 6.69 10.41 2.36
CA ASP A 549 5.46 9.90 1.77
C ASP A 549 4.57 9.28 2.87
N ALA A 550 3.28 9.61 2.84
CA ALA A 550 2.33 9.20 3.89
C ALA A 550 2.12 7.68 3.97
N THR A 551 2.45 6.97 2.89
CA THR A 551 2.23 5.52 2.75
C THR A 551 3.47 4.73 3.15
N SER A 552 4.64 5.12 2.62
CA SER A 552 5.91 4.42 2.87
C SER A 552 6.64 4.94 4.12
N GLY A 553 6.41 6.19 4.53
CA GLY A 553 7.11 6.84 5.63
C GLY A 553 8.55 7.29 5.30
N TYR A 554 8.97 7.19 4.03
CA TYR A 554 10.29 7.58 3.54
C TYR A 554 10.20 8.77 2.57
N PRO A 555 11.24 9.62 2.47
CA PRO A 555 11.30 10.64 1.43
C PRO A 555 11.43 10.02 0.04
N SER A 556 10.79 10.61 -0.96
CA SER A 556 10.88 10.10 -2.34
C SER A 556 12.22 10.47 -2.98
N LEU A 557 12.96 9.48 -3.45
CA LEU A 557 14.17 9.66 -4.26
C LEU A 557 13.84 9.47 -5.74
N LEU A 558 14.20 10.45 -6.55
CA LEU A 558 14.10 10.44 -8.01
C LEU A 558 15.48 10.11 -8.59
N CYS A 559 15.54 9.08 -9.43
CA CYS A 559 16.77 8.70 -10.15
C CYS A 559 16.55 8.70 -11.66
N VAL A 560 17.61 8.98 -12.41
CA VAL A 560 17.63 9.09 -13.87
C VAL A 560 18.82 8.31 -14.45
N LEU A 561 18.62 7.75 -15.63
CA LEU A 561 19.66 7.18 -16.50
C LEU A 561 19.54 7.86 -17.88
N PRO A 562 20.47 8.75 -18.25
CA PRO A 562 20.48 9.37 -19.58
C PRO A 562 20.83 8.34 -20.67
N LEU A 563 20.08 8.33 -21.78
CA LEU A 563 20.27 7.39 -22.90
C LEU A 563 20.71 8.10 -24.20
N SER A 564 20.17 9.29 -24.48
CA SER A 564 20.48 10.07 -25.68
C SER A 564 21.49 11.19 -25.42
N GLN A 565 22.12 11.70 -26.48
CA GLN A 565 22.99 12.88 -26.40
C GLN A 565 22.26 14.10 -25.81
N ASN A 566 20.97 14.26 -26.12
CA ASN A 566 20.14 15.35 -25.60
C ASN A 566 19.95 15.24 -24.09
N SER A 567 19.77 14.02 -23.57
CA SER A 567 19.67 13.80 -22.11
C SER A 567 21.01 14.00 -21.40
N GLN A 568 22.12 13.64 -22.04
CA GLN A 568 23.46 13.83 -21.53
C GLN A 568 23.85 15.32 -21.42
N ALA A 569 23.22 16.20 -22.20
CA ALA A 569 23.52 17.63 -22.19
C ALA A 569 23.09 18.33 -20.88
N TRP A 570 21.91 18.01 -20.36
CA TRP A 570 21.41 18.61 -19.10
C TRP A 570 21.76 17.80 -17.85
N TRP A 571 22.19 16.54 -18.02
CA TRP A 571 22.53 15.62 -16.94
C TRP A 571 23.51 16.19 -15.89
N PRO A 572 24.66 16.79 -16.27
CA PRO A 572 25.61 17.35 -15.30
C PRO A 572 25.01 18.46 -14.43
N THR A 573 24.13 19.28 -15.02
CA THR A 573 23.43 20.34 -14.30
C THR A 573 22.50 19.76 -13.23
N ALA A 574 21.73 18.72 -13.58
CA ALA A 574 20.85 18.04 -12.63
C ALA A 574 21.63 17.44 -11.45
N GLN A 575 22.78 16.81 -11.71
CA GLN A 575 23.62 16.27 -10.64
C GLN A 575 24.22 17.37 -9.74
N THR A 576 24.60 18.51 -10.33
CA THR A 576 25.13 19.66 -9.59
C THR A 576 24.08 20.23 -8.65
N VAL A 577 22.84 20.42 -9.15
CA VAL A 577 21.71 20.88 -8.35
C VAL A 577 21.40 19.90 -7.22
N PHE A 578 21.39 18.60 -7.51
CA PHE A 578 21.18 17.57 -6.49
C PHE A 578 22.22 17.63 -5.38
N SER A 579 23.51 17.70 -5.75
CA SER A 579 24.61 17.80 -4.79
C SER A 579 24.52 19.09 -3.97
N ALA A 580 24.31 20.24 -4.60
CA ALA A 580 24.16 21.51 -3.89
C ALA A 580 23.00 21.46 -2.89
N THR A 581 21.86 20.88 -3.29
CA THR A 581 20.67 20.74 -2.44
C THR A 581 20.95 19.83 -1.24
N LEU A 582 21.60 18.67 -1.42
CA LEU A 582 21.98 17.80 -0.31
C LEU A 582 22.91 18.51 0.67
N SER A 583 23.97 19.15 0.17
CA SER A 583 24.91 19.92 0.99
C SER A 583 24.23 20.99 1.84
N ALA A 584 23.29 21.72 1.24
CA ALA A 584 22.57 22.79 1.91
C ALA A 584 21.64 22.28 3.01
N HIS A 585 21.11 21.05 2.88
CA HIS A 585 19.98 20.59 3.69
C HIS A 585 20.25 19.41 4.62
N TRP A 586 21.49 18.96 4.74
CA TRP A 586 21.84 17.85 5.65
C TRP A 586 21.42 18.10 7.10
N PHE A 587 21.48 19.35 7.57
CA PHE A 587 21.21 19.72 8.96
C PHE A 587 19.78 20.16 9.26
N ASP A 588 18.97 20.45 8.23
CA ASP A 588 17.59 20.90 8.40
C ASP A 588 16.60 19.97 7.67
N GLY A 589 16.42 20.11 6.36
CA GLY A 589 15.44 19.41 5.54
C GLY A 589 15.61 17.89 5.55
N TYR A 590 16.83 17.40 5.78
CA TYR A 590 17.14 15.98 5.86
C TYR A 590 17.56 15.52 7.26
N ALA A 591 17.39 16.36 8.30
CA ALA A 591 17.71 16.00 9.68
C ALA A 591 16.92 14.78 10.19
N SER A 592 15.72 14.56 9.65
CA SER A 592 14.88 13.41 10.02
C SER A 592 15.40 12.07 9.48
N LEU A 593 16.33 12.05 8.52
CA LEU A 593 16.95 10.80 8.07
C LEU A 593 17.86 10.25 9.17
N SER A 594 17.78 8.95 9.44
CA SER A 594 18.80 8.30 10.24
C SER A 594 20.17 8.43 9.57
N ALA A 595 21.23 8.38 10.35
CA ALA A 595 22.61 8.46 9.88
C ALA A 595 22.93 7.31 8.92
N GLN A 596 22.45 6.10 9.20
CA GLN A 596 22.58 4.94 8.31
C GLN A 596 21.88 5.16 6.97
N GLN A 597 20.77 5.90 6.95
CA GLN A 597 20.10 6.29 5.71
C GLN A 597 20.85 7.40 4.98
N GLY A 598 21.34 8.44 5.66
CA GLY A 598 22.01 9.56 5.01
C GLY A 598 23.39 9.21 4.43
N LEU A 599 24.12 8.30 5.09
CA LEU A 599 25.51 8.00 4.78
C LEU A 599 25.75 7.54 3.32
N PRO A 600 24.96 6.63 2.72
CA PRO A 600 25.11 6.25 1.31
C PRO A 600 24.94 7.41 0.32
N LEU A 601 23.99 8.32 0.56
CA LEU A 601 23.77 9.49 -0.28
C LEU A 601 24.91 10.49 -0.15
N TRP A 602 25.40 10.69 1.08
CA TRP A 602 26.56 11.53 1.32
C TRP A 602 27.82 10.95 0.69
N ARG A 603 28.06 9.64 0.79
CA ARG A 603 29.14 8.93 0.07
C ARG A 603 29.07 9.18 -1.43
N TYR A 604 27.91 8.97 -2.02
CA TYR A 604 27.67 9.23 -3.45
C TYR A 604 27.99 10.69 -3.82
N GLN A 605 27.52 11.63 -3.01
CA GLN A 605 27.73 13.06 -3.22
C GLN A 605 29.22 13.43 -3.20
N GLN A 606 29.98 12.94 -2.22
CA GLN A 606 31.40 13.28 -2.06
C GLN A 606 32.26 12.69 -3.18
N ILE A 607 31.97 11.45 -3.60
CA ILE A 607 32.67 10.82 -4.75
C ILE A 607 32.41 11.61 -6.03
N SER A 608 31.19 12.15 -6.19
CA SER A 608 30.78 12.83 -7.44
C SER A 608 31.13 14.32 -7.47
N PHE A 609 31.17 15.00 -6.31
CA PHE A 609 31.29 16.47 -6.20
C PHE A 609 32.10 16.92 -4.96
N PRO A 610 33.42 16.69 -4.92
CA PRO A 610 34.25 17.11 -3.81
C PRO A 610 34.52 18.62 -3.87
N SER A 611 33.77 19.44 -3.13
CA SER A 611 34.25 20.81 -2.80
C SER A 611 33.54 21.44 -1.60
N LEU A 612 34.36 21.82 -0.62
CA LEU A 612 34.07 22.79 0.44
C LEU A 612 35.31 23.68 0.59
N PRO A 613 35.20 24.85 1.26
CA PRO A 613 36.39 25.58 1.70
C PRO A 613 37.26 24.67 2.57
N VAL A 614 38.53 24.54 2.18
CA VAL A 614 39.50 23.60 2.75
C VAL A 614 40.40 24.38 3.72
N LEU A 615 40.44 23.96 4.99
CA LEU A 615 41.49 24.38 5.92
C LEU A 615 42.86 23.90 5.38
N PRO A 616 43.93 24.68 5.54
CA PRO A 616 45.28 24.20 5.28
C PRO A 616 45.50 22.87 5.99
N ALA A 617 46.09 21.89 5.30
CA ALA A 617 46.24 20.53 5.82
C ALA A 617 46.85 20.55 7.23
N SER A 618 47.96 21.26 7.43
CA SER A 618 48.62 21.40 8.73
C SER A 618 47.72 21.91 9.88
N LEU A 619 46.80 22.84 9.58
CA LEU A 619 45.87 23.37 10.58
C LEU A 619 44.75 22.38 10.88
N MET A 620 44.24 21.68 9.85
CA MET A 620 43.30 20.58 10.02
C MET A 620 43.92 19.49 10.91
N GLU A 621 45.16 19.08 10.64
CA GLU A 621 45.87 18.06 11.41
C GLU A 621 46.02 18.47 12.88
N GLN A 622 46.48 19.70 13.13
CA GLN A 622 46.61 20.24 14.48
C GLN A 622 45.27 20.23 15.23
N HIS A 623 44.17 20.61 14.57
CA HIS A 623 42.85 20.61 15.18
C HIS A 623 42.38 19.19 15.55
N LEU A 624 42.59 18.20 14.68
CA LEU A 624 42.20 16.81 14.94
C LEU A 624 43.01 16.19 16.08
N ILE A 625 44.32 16.45 16.15
CA ILE A 625 45.18 16.01 17.26
C ILE A 625 44.70 16.63 18.58
N LEU A 626 44.48 17.95 18.61
CA LEU A 626 44.00 18.62 19.82
C LEU A 626 42.61 18.12 20.25
N TYR A 627 41.73 17.79 19.31
CA TYR A 627 40.41 17.24 19.60
C TYR A 627 40.47 15.83 20.20
N THR A 628 41.26 14.93 19.61
CA THR A 628 41.41 13.54 20.08
C THR A 628 42.09 13.47 21.45
N GLN A 629 42.99 14.40 21.76
CA GLN A 629 43.60 14.57 23.09
C GLN A 629 42.70 15.29 24.11
N GLY A 630 41.52 15.76 23.68
CA GLY A 630 40.51 16.38 24.53
C GLY A 630 40.70 17.86 24.85
N GLY A 631 41.56 18.56 24.10
CA GLY A 631 41.79 20.00 24.22
C GLY A 631 40.68 20.84 23.58
N LEU A 632 40.49 20.75 22.27
CA LEU A 632 39.48 21.53 21.55
C LEU A 632 38.09 20.90 21.66
N GLY A 633 37.05 21.72 21.84
CA GLY A 633 35.65 21.29 21.79
C GLY A 633 35.18 21.00 20.36
N LEU A 634 34.13 20.19 20.22
CA LEU A 634 33.58 19.78 18.91
C LEU A 634 33.26 20.99 18.01
N GLU A 635 32.68 22.04 18.58
CA GLU A 635 32.26 23.23 17.85
C GLU A 635 33.44 23.97 17.20
N ALA A 636 34.61 23.96 17.84
CA ALA A 636 35.82 24.61 17.34
C ALA A 636 36.51 23.80 16.24
N VAL A 637 36.43 22.46 16.31
CA VAL A 637 37.05 21.55 15.33
C VAL A 637 36.11 21.15 14.20
N GLN A 638 34.85 21.60 14.24
CA GLN A 638 33.81 21.24 13.28
C GLN A 638 34.27 21.34 11.80
N PRO A 639 34.94 22.41 11.34
CA PRO A 639 35.38 22.49 9.94
C PRO A 639 36.47 21.46 9.61
N ALA A 640 37.40 21.21 10.54
CA ALA A 640 38.45 20.20 10.39
C ALA A 640 37.87 18.78 10.33
N LEU A 641 36.89 18.48 11.19
CA LEU A 641 36.18 17.19 11.17
C LEU A 641 35.38 16.99 9.88
N GLN A 642 34.69 18.03 9.39
CA GLN A 642 33.95 17.95 8.13
C GLN A 642 34.87 17.65 6.95
N GLN A 643 35.97 18.40 6.83
CA GLN A 643 36.97 18.18 5.78
C GLN A 643 37.64 16.80 5.89
N TRP A 644 38.04 16.40 7.09
CA TRP A 644 38.64 15.08 7.32
C TRP A 644 37.70 13.95 6.93
N LEU A 645 36.43 14.03 7.36
CA LEU A 645 35.44 13.00 7.06
C LEU A 645 35.27 12.84 5.55
N GLN A 646 35.24 13.95 4.80
CA GLN A 646 35.17 13.94 3.33
C GLN A 646 36.39 13.27 2.69
N GLN A 647 37.60 13.53 3.20
CA GLN A 647 38.83 12.91 2.69
C GLN A 647 38.90 11.42 3.01
N GLN A 648 38.43 11.02 4.20
CA GLN A 648 38.46 9.63 4.66
C GLN A 648 37.47 8.70 3.96
N LEU A 649 36.45 9.23 3.30
CA LEU A 649 35.50 8.41 2.53
C LEU A 649 36.14 7.57 1.43
N CYS A 650 37.29 7.99 0.90
CA CYS A 650 38.03 7.26 -0.13
C CYS A 650 38.96 6.18 0.44
N SER A 651 39.27 6.22 1.74
CA SER A 651 40.30 5.38 2.40
C SER A 651 39.75 4.44 3.48
N VAL A 652 38.60 4.75 4.09
CA VAL A 652 37.99 3.92 5.14
C VAL A 652 37.31 2.71 4.51
N VAL A 653 38.02 1.59 4.51
CA VAL A 653 37.50 0.25 4.20
C VAL A 653 36.41 -0.12 5.22
N ASP A 654 35.35 -0.78 4.76
CA ASP A 654 34.00 -0.96 5.33
C ASP A 654 33.83 -1.52 6.77
N ASP A 655 34.88 -1.66 7.58
CA ASP A 655 34.83 -2.46 8.82
C ASP A 655 34.14 -1.78 10.03
N ASN A 656 33.86 -0.47 10.01
CA ASN A 656 33.13 0.22 11.11
C ASN A 656 32.09 1.23 10.62
N THR A 657 31.04 0.72 9.96
CA THR A 657 29.92 1.52 9.42
C THR A 657 29.13 2.27 10.50
N GLU A 658 29.01 1.72 11.70
CA GLU A 658 28.27 2.34 12.81
C GLU A 658 29.00 3.56 13.39
N GLY A 659 30.31 3.46 13.61
CA GLY A 659 31.14 4.60 14.03
C GLY A 659 31.16 5.72 12.99
N LEU A 660 31.22 5.37 11.69
CA LEU A 660 31.15 6.35 10.62
C LEU A 660 29.78 7.04 10.58
N ALA A 661 28.69 6.29 10.78
CA ALA A 661 27.35 6.84 10.88
C ALA A 661 27.21 7.79 12.08
N LEU A 662 27.78 7.45 13.24
CA LEU A 662 27.81 8.32 14.42
C LEU A 662 28.48 9.67 14.11
N VAL A 663 29.67 9.64 13.52
CA VAL A 663 30.39 10.87 13.17
C VAL A 663 29.65 11.65 12.08
N PHE A 664 29.09 10.99 11.07
CA PHE A 664 28.23 11.62 10.07
C PHE A 664 27.00 12.33 10.68
N ALA A 665 26.30 11.66 11.61
CA ALA A 665 25.14 12.20 12.31
C ALA A 665 25.47 13.52 13.03
N LYS A 666 26.64 13.55 13.68
CA LYS A 666 27.03 14.70 14.48
C LYS A 666 27.69 15.80 13.65
N VAL A 667 28.56 15.46 12.70
CA VAL A 667 29.41 16.39 11.97
C VAL A 667 28.75 16.90 10.69
N ILE A 668 28.01 16.06 9.97
CA ILE A 668 27.35 16.43 8.71
C ILE A 668 25.89 16.79 8.93
N GLN A 669 25.11 15.92 9.58
CA GLN A 669 23.69 16.20 9.87
C GLN A 669 23.48 17.16 11.05
N ARG A 670 24.54 17.43 11.84
CA ARG A 670 24.49 18.34 13.01
C ARG A 670 23.38 18.01 14.02
N LYS A 671 23.05 16.73 14.18
CA LYS A 671 22.01 16.28 15.11
C LYS A 671 22.29 16.71 16.55
N GLY A 672 21.22 16.90 17.32
CA GLY A 672 21.29 17.15 18.75
C GLY A 672 21.92 15.97 19.49
N TRP A 673 22.57 16.22 20.62
CA TRP A 673 23.15 15.12 21.40
C TRP A 673 22.10 14.14 21.91
N ALA A 674 20.88 14.60 22.21
CA ALA A 674 19.77 13.72 22.59
C ALA A 674 19.40 12.75 21.45
N ASP A 675 19.33 13.25 20.22
CA ASP A 675 19.02 12.43 19.04
C ASP A 675 20.12 11.42 18.77
N VAL A 676 21.40 11.83 18.83
CA VAL A 676 22.55 10.93 18.67
C VAL A 676 22.57 9.86 19.77
N VAL A 677 22.28 10.24 21.02
CA VAL A 677 22.24 9.29 22.13
C VAL A 677 21.13 8.26 21.92
N ASN A 678 19.95 8.69 21.50
CA ASN A 678 18.81 7.80 21.24
C ASN A 678 19.06 6.90 20.02
N GLU A 679 19.57 7.45 18.92
CA GLU A 679 19.78 6.73 17.66
C GLU A 679 20.84 5.63 17.78
N PHE A 680 21.91 5.87 18.56
CA PHE A 680 23.02 4.94 18.72
C PHE A 680 23.00 4.19 20.07
N GLY A 681 21.90 4.27 20.83
CA GLY A 681 21.74 3.53 22.09
C GLY A 681 22.78 3.88 23.18
N LEU A 682 23.24 5.12 23.20
CA LEU A 682 24.29 5.56 24.12
C LEU A 682 23.70 5.98 25.48
N THR A 683 24.55 6.06 26.51
CA THR A 683 24.11 6.36 27.89
C THR A 683 23.99 7.85 28.19
N GLY A 684 24.50 8.73 27.31
CA GLY A 684 24.42 10.17 27.46
C GLY A 684 25.47 10.94 26.65
N ARG A 685 25.43 12.27 26.73
CA ARG A 685 26.27 13.18 25.93
C ARG A 685 27.78 12.87 26.04
N LYS A 686 28.30 12.65 27.25
CA LYS A 686 29.73 12.39 27.47
C LYS A 686 30.21 11.14 26.74
N HIS A 687 29.40 10.07 26.80
CA HIS A 687 29.70 8.82 26.11
C HIS A 687 29.65 9.01 24.58
N ALA A 688 28.66 9.73 24.06
CA ALA A 688 28.58 10.04 22.64
C ALA A 688 29.75 10.87 22.12
N GLU A 689 30.16 11.91 22.85
CA GLU A 689 31.31 12.72 22.46
C GLU A 689 32.62 11.92 22.50
N GLN A 690 32.79 11.06 23.51
CA GLN A 690 33.94 10.17 23.61
C GLN A 690 33.99 9.16 22.47
N ALA A 691 32.84 8.61 22.05
CA ALA A 691 32.74 7.71 20.91
C ALA A 691 33.15 8.40 19.59
N VAL A 692 32.73 9.66 19.36
CA VAL A 692 33.18 10.45 18.20
C VAL A 692 34.70 10.66 18.25
N ARG A 693 35.27 11.04 19.41
CA ARG A 693 36.72 11.22 19.56
C ARG A 693 37.50 9.94 19.29
N LEU A 694 37.04 8.81 19.83
CA LEU A 694 37.69 7.51 19.66
C LEU A 694 37.69 7.08 18.18
N PHE A 695 36.57 7.29 17.48
CA PHE A 695 36.48 7.02 16.05
C PHE A 695 37.47 7.87 15.25
N VAL A 696 37.51 9.19 15.50
CA VAL A 696 38.47 10.07 14.84
C VAL A 696 39.91 9.62 15.14
N GLN A 697 40.22 9.29 16.39
CA GLN A 697 41.55 8.82 16.78
C GLN A 697 41.96 7.53 16.05
N THR A 698 41.05 6.59 15.87
CA THR A 698 41.33 5.28 15.25
C THR A 698 41.51 5.36 13.74
N HIS A 699 40.88 6.33 13.09
CA HIS A 699 40.87 6.46 11.62
C HIS A 699 41.70 7.64 11.10
N TYR A 700 42.30 8.43 11.99
CA TYR A 700 43.16 9.56 11.63
C TYR A 700 44.61 9.40 12.12
N CYS A 701 44.81 8.88 13.33
CA CYS A 701 46.12 8.55 13.89
C CYS A 701 46.49 7.11 13.57
#